data_AF-A0A1C4ZQ21-F1
#
_entry.id   AF-A0A1C4ZQ21-F1
#
_cell.length_a   1.000
_cell.length_b   1.000
_cell.length_c   1.000
_cell.angle_alpha   90.00
_cell.angle_beta   90.00
_cell.angle_gamma   90.00
#
_symmetry.space_group_name_H-M   'P 1'
#
loop_
_entity.id
_entity.type
_entity.pdbx_description
1 polymer ?
#
loop_
_entity_poly.entity_id
_entity_poly.type
_entity_poly.pdbx_seq_one_letter_code
_entity_poly.pdbx_strand_id
1 'polypeptide(L)'
;MRNHPAVVLVAVLLSTLALPVSLTGASVALPDIGRELHAGLAGVQWVVNGYNATFASFMLATGALADLFGRRLVYTIGVAVFGAGGLLASVAEGIVLLDVARVLAGVGAAAAATSASALLAGAFHGRARARVFGVFGTTIGVGLAFGPSIAGLLIEAFGWRAVFAAPALATCAVLALVPLLPESRQPHRGRVDWPGTVSFTAALLLAIFGFVQGPDYGWTAPVILAAFVAAAALLLVFVRVERRRAEPMFDLALLASPRFVGICLAAATIVAVLVPLLVYLPSYLTTVVGLSPGSAGVTLILLTAPTLVLPLLSGALTRLVPATAVTVVSVAVVAVGAAWATVLGPHVGTAALAGPLLTIGVGVGLSIGLLDAIAIGSVAPARAATGAGMINTARLTSETVAIAVVGAVLASTTGGRLADPGFTGGLRTVLWSMAGLAAAAAVAVAVLVRRSPAPTAPTPLTPVRRAPFSTVGVKRGPFLSRLSWRVMTDTAQRLVEIRGGVPPRRHNARTIAALTGNPGCTRRAVLDSAGVDKPKLAERIGFPARFGQSRFAITRGNAFEAQVKADGGSELLRLVAERLGVPVPAGATWTDLGGADDLPDRRERSRAALIGGGDEAALFDHPLLGLEVAGRRVHLEPDLVAARLAGRFHVVEIKSFPVIDGQADPAKVSAAAIQSAVYVLALRELLAAEGHDPDLVSPEVVLVCPRDFANQPVASLLDVRKQLLVLRRQLDRMARIDDLLADVPAGFTADLAADPATLTAALAGVPARYAPECLAACELAYFCRHEARGHTTALGRPVREALGGIDEIGEVLALADGVRAPDPERAEAAALLRAAARLRADALAGNPS
;
A
#
# COMPACT_ATOMS: atom_id res chain seq x y z
N MET A 1 27.75 -16.41 7.35
CA MET A 1 27.84 -15.59 6.13
C MET A 1 27.49 -14.16 6.51
N ARG A 2 28.44 -13.22 6.45
CA ARG A 2 28.19 -11.82 6.79
C ARG A 2 27.39 -11.18 5.65
N ASN A 3 26.12 -10.84 5.90
CA ASN A 3 25.33 -10.07 4.95
C ASN A 3 25.95 -8.68 4.83
N HIS A 4 26.53 -8.36 3.68
CA HIS A 4 27.02 -7.01 3.38
C HIS A 4 25.96 -6.25 2.56
N PRO A 5 25.00 -5.54 3.21
CA PRO A 5 23.95 -4.80 2.50
C PRO A 5 24.52 -3.78 1.51
N ALA A 6 25.71 -3.22 1.79
CA ALA A 6 26.43 -2.36 0.86
C ALA A 6 26.79 -3.07 -0.47
N VAL A 7 27.21 -4.34 -0.42
CA VAL A 7 27.53 -5.13 -1.63
C VAL A 7 26.27 -5.42 -2.44
N VAL A 8 25.17 -5.76 -1.77
CA VAL A 8 23.86 -5.93 -2.44
C VAL A 8 23.46 -4.65 -3.16
N LEU A 9 23.59 -3.50 -2.49
CA LEU A 9 23.27 -2.21 -3.08
C LEU A 9 24.16 -1.91 -4.30
N VAL A 10 25.48 -2.01 -4.17
CA VAL A 10 26.42 -1.72 -5.28
C VAL A 10 26.17 -2.64 -6.47
N ALA A 11 26.04 -3.95 -6.26
CA ALA A 11 25.76 -4.91 -7.33
C ALA A 11 24.44 -4.60 -8.04
N VAL A 12 23.38 -4.34 -7.27
CA VAL A 12 22.07 -4.00 -7.82
C VAL A 12 22.11 -2.67 -8.56
N LEU A 13 22.68 -1.61 -8.00
CA LEU A 13 22.71 -0.31 -8.69
C LEU A 13 23.56 -0.36 -9.97
N LEU A 14 24.70 -1.03 -9.95
CA LEU A 14 25.55 -1.17 -11.14
C LEU A 14 24.84 -1.92 -12.27
N SER A 15 24.22 -3.07 -11.96
CA SER A 15 23.42 -3.81 -12.95
C SER A 15 22.20 -3.01 -13.43
N THR A 16 21.48 -2.35 -12.52
CA THR A 16 20.28 -1.55 -12.82
C THR A 16 20.59 -0.32 -13.67
N LEU A 17 21.80 0.23 -13.59
CA LEU A 17 22.26 1.28 -14.49
C LEU A 17 22.56 0.73 -15.89
N ALA A 18 23.15 -0.47 -15.99
CA ALA A 18 23.54 -1.09 -17.25
C ALA A 18 22.34 -1.44 -18.15
N LEU A 19 21.22 -1.90 -17.59
CA LEU A 19 20.07 -2.35 -18.40
C LEU A 19 19.43 -1.23 -19.24
N PRO A 20 19.08 -0.06 -18.67
CA PRO A 20 18.46 1.02 -19.45
C PRO A 20 19.46 1.73 -20.36
N VAL A 21 20.74 1.83 -19.96
CA VAL A 21 21.81 2.35 -20.84
C VAL A 21 21.97 1.48 -22.08
N SER A 22 21.86 0.15 -21.94
CA SER A 22 21.90 -0.76 -23.09
C SER A 22 20.69 -0.61 -24.02
N LEU A 23 19.52 -0.22 -23.50
CA LEU A 23 18.33 0.06 -24.31
C LEU A 23 18.50 1.35 -25.11
N THR A 24 18.75 2.45 -24.42
CA THR A 24 18.78 3.80 -25.03
C THR A 24 20.09 4.07 -25.76
N GLY A 25 21.17 3.39 -25.42
CA GLY A 25 22.42 3.51 -26.15
C GLY A 25 22.36 2.88 -27.54
N ALA A 26 21.68 1.75 -27.67
CA ALA A 26 21.52 1.06 -28.95
C ALA A 26 20.84 1.95 -30.01
N SER A 27 19.99 2.88 -29.58
CA SER A 27 19.26 3.78 -30.46
C SER A 27 20.15 4.82 -31.16
N VAL A 28 21.25 5.23 -30.50
CA VAL A 28 22.26 6.13 -31.06
C VAL A 28 23.13 5.41 -32.10
N ALA A 29 23.34 4.10 -31.91
CA ALA A 29 24.14 3.25 -32.79
C ALA A 29 23.42 2.79 -34.07
N LEU A 30 22.10 2.94 -34.17
CA LEU A 30 21.31 2.39 -35.29
C LEU A 30 21.80 2.82 -36.69
N PRO A 31 22.16 4.09 -36.93
CA PRO A 31 22.66 4.49 -38.25
C PRO A 31 23.95 3.77 -38.64
N ASP A 32 24.89 3.66 -37.70
CA ASP A 32 26.18 2.98 -37.92
C ASP A 32 26.01 1.48 -38.12
N ILE A 33 25.14 0.84 -37.31
CA ILE A 33 24.80 -0.58 -37.44
C ILE A 33 24.21 -0.87 -38.83
N GLY A 34 23.26 -0.06 -39.29
CA GLY A 34 22.64 -0.23 -40.60
C GLY A 34 23.64 -0.10 -41.75
N ARG A 35 24.57 0.88 -41.64
CA ARG A 35 25.61 1.12 -42.63
C ARG A 35 26.67 0.01 -42.68
N GLU A 36 27.17 -0.43 -41.51
CA GLU A 36 28.27 -1.38 -41.41
C GLU A 36 27.84 -2.84 -41.60
N LEU A 37 26.67 -3.22 -41.10
CA LEU A 37 26.13 -4.59 -41.26
C LEU A 37 25.26 -4.75 -42.52
N HIS A 38 25.18 -3.70 -43.35
CA HIS A 38 24.36 -3.65 -44.56
C HIS A 38 22.91 -4.10 -44.34
N ALA A 39 22.33 -3.70 -43.20
CA ALA A 39 21.02 -4.14 -42.77
C ALA A 39 19.91 -3.19 -43.22
N GLY A 40 18.78 -3.75 -43.66
CA GLY A 40 17.55 -3.00 -43.91
C GLY A 40 16.93 -2.45 -42.62
N LEU A 41 15.98 -1.52 -42.76
CA LEU A 41 15.36 -0.83 -41.63
C LEU A 41 14.73 -1.77 -40.59
N ALA A 42 13.99 -2.80 -41.02
CA ALA A 42 13.39 -3.73 -40.07
C ALA A 42 14.44 -4.51 -39.27
N GLY A 43 15.54 -4.93 -39.89
CA GLY A 43 16.66 -5.57 -39.18
C GLY A 43 17.25 -4.65 -38.11
N VAL A 44 17.55 -3.40 -38.47
CA VAL A 44 18.07 -2.41 -37.52
C VAL A 44 17.07 -2.12 -36.39
N GLN A 45 15.77 -2.09 -36.68
CA GLN A 45 14.74 -1.89 -35.67
C GLN A 45 14.67 -3.02 -34.64
N TRP A 46 14.99 -4.27 -35.02
CA TRP A 46 15.02 -5.40 -34.10
C TRP A 46 16.14 -5.31 -33.04
N VAL A 47 17.20 -4.53 -33.28
CA VAL A 47 18.27 -4.30 -32.29
C VAL A 47 17.72 -3.65 -31.01
N VAL A 48 16.76 -2.72 -31.15
CA VAL A 48 16.09 -2.06 -30.01
C VAL A 48 14.84 -2.84 -29.61
N ASN A 49 14.00 -3.18 -30.59
CA ASN A 49 12.70 -3.80 -30.33
C ASN A 49 12.84 -5.22 -29.75
N GLY A 50 13.81 -6.02 -30.20
CA GLY A 50 14.02 -7.38 -29.70
C GLY A 50 14.43 -7.41 -28.22
N TYR A 51 15.35 -6.52 -27.84
CA TYR A 51 15.70 -6.32 -26.43
C TYR A 51 14.50 -5.84 -25.62
N ASN A 52 13.80 -4.80 -26.07
CA ASN A 52 12.71 -4.23 -25.29
C ASN A 52 11.50 -5.19 -25.17
N ALA A 53 11.17 -5.89 -26.27
CA ALA A 53 10.10 -6.87 -26.32
C ALA A 53 10.31 -7.99 -25.32
N THR A 54 11.51 -8.56 -25.29
CA THR A 54 11.83 -9.61 -24.33
C THR A 54 11.99 -9.07 -22.91
N PHE A 55 12.58 -7.89 -22.75
CA PHE A 55 12.68 -7.22 -21.44
C PHE A 55 11.29 -7.04 -20.80
N ALA A 56 10.35 -6.40 -21.49
CA ALA A 56 9.01 -6.19 -20.94
C ALA A 56 8.20 -7.49 -20.80
N SER A 57 8.24 -8.37 -21.80
CA SER A 57 7.38 -9.57 -21.82
C SER A 57 7.80 -10.63 -20.81
N PHE A 58 9.10 -10.74 -20.48
CA PHE A 58 9.60 -11.78 -19.56
C PHE A 58 9.66 -11.33 -18.10
N MET A 59 9.50 -10.04 -17.77
CA MET A 59 9.59 -9.55 -16.39
C MET A 59 8.65 -10.28 -15.42
N LEU A 60 7.41 -10.54 -15.83
CA LEU A 60 6.44 -11.27 -14.99
C LEU A 60 6.88 -12.74 -14.78
N ALA A 61 7.34 -13.39 -15.85
CA ALA A 61 7.81 -14.77 -15.81
C ALA A 61 9.04 -14.93 -14.92
N THR A 62 10.02 -14.03 -15.06
CA THR A 62 11.26 -14.10 -14.30
C THR A 62 11.07 -13.71 -12.84
N GLY A 63 10.13 -12.83 -12.53
CA GLY A 63 9.73 -12.55 -11.14
C GLY A 63 9.17 -13.78 -10.43
N ALA A 64 8.27 -14.51 -11.11
CA ALA A 64 7.72 -15.76 -10.58
C ALA A 64 8.79 -16.86 -10.43
N LEU A 65 9.71 -16.96 -11.39
CA LEU A 65 10.87 -17.85 -11.31
C LEU A 65 11.77 -17.48 -10.11
N ALA A 66 11.99 -16.19 -9.85
CA ALA A 66 12.82 -15.71 -8.74
C ALA A 66 12.23 -16.09 -7.37
N ASP A 67 10.90 -16.03 -7.24
CA ASP A 67 10.21 -16.47 -6.02
C ASP A 67 10.25 -18.01 -5.84
N LEU A 68 10.29 -18.79 -6.93
CA LEU A 68 10.35 -20.26 -6.89
C LEU A 68 11.76 -20.82 -6.64
N PHE A 69 12.75 -20.38 -7.43
CA PHE A 69 14.09 -20.98 -7.45
C PHE A 69 15.08 -20.28 -6.49
N GLY A 70 14.76 -19.05 -6.09
CA GLY A 70 15.59 -18.20 -5.25
C GLY A 70 16.03 -16.95 -5.98
N ARG A 71 15.98 -15.83 -5.29
CA ARG A 71 16.19 -14.49 -5.87
C ARG A 71 17.62 -14.30 -6.35
N ARG A 72 18.61 -14.84 -5.62
CA ARG A 72 20.02 -14.71 -6.01
C ARG A 72 20.34 -15.56 -7.22
N LEU A 73 19.80 -16.78 -7.32
CA LEU A 73 20.00 -17.64 -8.48
C LEU A 73 19.47 -17.00 -9.77
N VAL A 74 18.22 -16.52 -9.76
CA VAL A 74 17.61 -15.90 -10.95
C VAL A 74 18.28 -14.57 -11.29
N TYR A 75 18.69 -13.79 -10.29
CA TYR A 75 19.51 -12.60 -10.50
C TYR A 75 20.85 -12.93 -11.20
N THR A 76 21.55 -13.95 -10.73
CA THR A 76 22.84 -14.39 -11.29
C THR A 76 22.70 -14.81 -12.74
N ILE A 77 21.70 -15.64 -13.04
CA ILE A 77 21.41 -16.09 -14.40
C ILE A 77 21.05 -14.89 -15.28
N GLY A 78 20.20 -13.97 -14.78
CA GLY A 78 19.81 -12.77 -15.52
C GLY A 78 20.99 -11.88 -15.88
N VAL A 79 21.85 -11.57 -14.92
CA VAL A 79 23.07 -10.76 -15.13
C VAL A 79 24.03 -11.47 -16.10
N ALA A 80 24.21 -12.79 -15.98
CA ALA A 80 25.07 -13.57 -16.86
C ALA A 80 24.54 -13.60 -18.31
N VAL A 81 23.24 -13.82 -18.49
CA VAL A 81 22.59 -13.82 -19.82
C VAL A 81 22.64 -12.44 -20.45
N PHE A 82 22.41 -11.37 -19.67
CA PHE A 82 22.56 -9.99 -20.15
C PHE A 82 24.00 -9.69 -20.59
N GLY A 83 24.98 -10.01 -19.75
CA GLY A 83 26.39 -9.80 -20.05
C GLY A 83 26.84 -10.59 -21.28
N ALA A 84 26.48 -11.87 -21.38
CA ALA A 84 26.78 -12.70 -22.54
C ALA A 84 26.13 -12.15 -23.82
N GLY A 85 24.86 -11.75 -23.75
CA GLY A 85 24.17 -11.10 -24.88
C GLY A 85 24.84 -9.79 -25.31
N GLY A 86 25.29 -8.95 -24.36
CA GLY A 86 26.03 -7.73 -24.68
C GLY A 86 27.41 -7.98 -25.28
N LEU A 87 28.15 -8.97 -24.79
CA LEU A 87 29.43 -9.37 -25.39
C LEU A 87 29.24 -9.94 -26.80
N LEU A 88 28.25 -10.83 -27.00
CA LEU A 88 27.89 -11.36 -28.32
C LEU A 88 27.49 -10.24 -29.28
N ALA A 89 26.68 -9.27 -28.84
CA ALA A 89 26.32 -8.09 -29.62
C ALA A 89 27.54 -7.24 -29.99
N SER A 90 28.54 -7.13 -29.10
CA SER A 90 29.76 -6.37 -29.38
C SER A 90 30.66 -7.00 -30.44
N VAL A 91 30.59 -8.32 -30.64
CA VAL A 91 31.39 -9.03 -31.66
C VAL A 91 30.56 -9.46 -32.87
N ALA A 92 29.28 -9.10 -32.91
CA ALA A 92 28.38 -9.52 -33.98
C ALA A 92 28.83 -8.96 -35.33
N GLU A 93 28.99 -9.86 -36.31
CA GLU A 93 29.37 -9.50 -37.69
C GLU A 93 28.15 -9.42 -38.64
N GLY A 94 26.96 -9.71 -38.13
CA GLY A 94 25.72 -9.67 -38.91
C GLY A 94 24.50 -9.32 -38.06
N ILE A 95 23.48 -8.75 -38.72
CA ILE A 95 22.29 -8.21 -38.05
C ILE A 95 21.50 -9.28 -37.29
N VAL A 96 21.38 -10.49 -37.83
CA VAL A 96 20.64 -11.59 -37.19
C VAL A 96 21.30 -12.01 -35.88
N LEU A 97 22.63 -12.13 -35.86
CA LEU A 97 23.37 -12.47 -34.64
C LEU A 97 23.24 -11.36 -33.60
N LEU A 98 23.33 -10.10 -34.04
CA LEU A 98 23.11 -8.94 -33.17
C LEU A 98 21.70 -8.98 -32.57
N ASP A 99 20.66 -9.18 -33.36
CA ASP A 99 19.27 -9.24 -32.89
C ASP A 99 19.03 -10.39 -31.92
N VAL A 100 19.56 -11.59 -32.20
CA VAL A 100 19.49 -12.73 -31.27
C VAL A 100 20.20 -12.39 -29.95
N ALA A 101 21.38 -11.77 -30.01
CA ALA A 101 22.10 -11.34 -28.83
C ALA A 101 21.33 -10.29 -28.02
N ARG A 102 20.60 -9.39 -28.69
CA ARG A 102 19.71 -8.40 -28.07
C ARG A 102 18.48 -9.01 -27.42
N VAL A 103 17.85 -9.99 -28.07
CA VAL A 103 16.74 -10.79 -27.53
C VAL A 103 17.19 -11.53 -26.27
N LEU A 104 18.35 -12.19 -26.31
CA LEU A 104 18.92 -12.84 -25.13
C LEU A 104 19.20 -11.82 -24.02
N ALA A 105 19.82 -10.68 -24.35
CA ALA A 105 20.11 -9.63 -23.39
C ALA A 105 18.83 -9.10 -22.73
N GLY A 106 17.72 -8.94 -23.46
CA GLY A 106 16.46 -8.49 -22.89
C GLY A 106 15.83 -9.50 -21.91
N VAL A 107 15.89 -10.80 -22.21
CA VAL A 107 15.51 -11.86 -21.25
C VAL A 107 16.38 -11.79 -19.99
N GLY A 108 17.69 -11.63 -20.15
CA GLY A 108 18.63 -11.46 -19.03
C GLY A 108 18.32 -10.22 -18.18
N ALA A 109 18.05 -9.09 -18.84
CA ALA A 109 17.67 -7.84 -18.19
C ALA A 109 16.38 -8.00 -17.37
N ALA A 110 15.37 -8.72 -17.89
CA ALA A 110 14.11 -8.95 -17.19
C ALA A 110 14.35 -9.73 -15.89
N ALA A 111 15.13 -10.81 -15.97
CA ALA A 111 15.51 -11.63 -14.82
C ALA A 111 16.34 -10.86 -13.79
N ALA A 112 17.30 -10.06 -14.25
CA ALA A 112 18.12 -9.21 -13.40
C ALA A 112 17.28 -8.14 -12.68
N ALA A 113 16.45 -7.39 -13.40
CA ALA A 113 15.66 -6.29 -12.85
C ALA A 113 14.64 -6.76 -11.79
N THR A 114 13.90 -7.83 -12.11
CA THR A 114 12.87 -8.37 -11.22
C THR A 114 13.48 -8.94 -9.94
N SER A 115 14.57 -9.71 -10.07
CA SER A 115 15.27 -10.28 -8.93
C SER A 115 16.02 -9.22 -8.10
N ALA A 116 16.59 -8.19 -8.74
CA ALA A 116 17.28 -7.09 -8.07
C ALA A 116 16.36 -6.35 -7.11
N SER A 117 15.14 -6.00 -7.54
CA SER A 117 14.14 -5.36 -6.68
C SER A 117 13.78 -6.24 -5.48
N ALA A 118 13.68 -7.55 -5.67
CA ALA A 118 13.37 -8.51 -4.63
C ALA A 118 14.54 -8.75 -3.64
N LEU A 119 15.78 -8.67 -4.13
CA LEU A 119 17.00 -8.71 -3.31
C LEU A 119 17.12 -7.45 -2.44
N LEU A 120 16.89 -6.25 -3.01
CA LEU A 120 16.87 -5.01 -2.22
C LEU A 120 15.76 -5.03 -1.17
N ALA A 121 14.57 -5.52 -1.53
CA ALA A 121 13.45 -5.65 -0.59
C ALA A 121 13.73 -6.61 0.58
N GLY A 122 14.55 -7.64 0.35
CA GLY A 122 14.96 -8.60 1.36
C GLY A 122 16.17 -8.14 2.20
N ALA A 123 17.11 -7.41 1.60
CA ALA A 123 18.34 -6.95 2.26
C ALA A 123 18.15 -5.65 3.07
N PHE A 124 17.17 -4.82 2.72
CA PHE A 124 16.91 -3.54 3.37
C PHE A 124 15.50 -3.48 3.97
N HIS A 125 15.41 -2.91 5.17
CA HIS A 125 14.15 -2.74 5.89
C HIS A 125 13.90 -1.28 6.28
N GLY A 126 12.63 -0.91 6.40
CA GLY A 126 12.18 0.42 6.80
C GLY A 126 12.70 1.62 6.02
N ARG A 127 13.19 2.65 6.71
CA ARG A 127 13.72 3.87 6.08
C ARG A 127 14.85 3.59 5.10
N ALA A 128 15.74 2.64 5.44
CA ALA A 128 16.81 2.22 4.54
C ALA A 128 16.23 1.63 3.24
N ARG A 129 15.16 0.82 3.33
CA ARG A 129 14.46 0.30 2.16
C ARG A 129 13.89 1.43 1.30
N ALA A 130 13.17 2.38 1.89
CA ALA A 130 12.60 3.50 1.13
C ALA A 130 13.69 4.34 0.43
N ARG A 131 14.80 4.65 1.12
CA ARG A 131 15.96 5.35 0.51
C ARG A 131 16.58 4.55 -0.61
N VAL A 132 16.80 3.25 -0.40
CA VAL A 132 17.40 2.35 -1.39
C VAL A 132 16.51 2.19 -2.63
N PHE A 133 15.20 2.07 -2.47
CA PHE A 133 14.27 2.06 -3.60
C PHE A 133 14.20 3.42 -4.31
N GLY A 134 14.38 4.52 -3.58
CA GLY A 134 14.58 5.85 -4.16
C GLY A 134 15.83 5.90 -5.05
N VAL A 135 16.99 5.48 -4.52
CA VAL A 135 18.25 5.42 -5.30
C VAL A 135 18.13 4.45 -6.47
N PHE A 136 17.53 3.27 -6.28
CA PHE A 136 17.26 2.30 -7.34
C PHE A 136 16.44 2.89 -8.49
N GLY A 137 15.33 3.58 -8.17
CA GLY A 137 14.51 4.27 -9.17
C GLY A 137 15.27 5.40 -9.86
N THR A 138 16.05 6.19 -9.11
CA THR A 138 16.91 7.23 -9.68
C THR A 138 17.95 6.63 -10.63
N THR A 139 18.55 5.49 -10.31
CA THR A 139 19.52 4.81 -11.17
C THR A 139 18.91 4.34 -12.48
N ILE A 140 17.68 3.81 -12.47
CA ILE A 140 16.92 3.49 -13.69
C ILE A 140 16.70 4.77 -14.51
N GLY A 141 16.25 5.84 -13.85
CA GLY A 141 16.01 7.14 -14.46
C GLY A 141 17.27 7.73 -15.10
N VAL A 142 18.41 7.67 -14.41
CA VAL A 142 19.71 8.12 -14.93
C VAL A 142 20.13 7.31 -16.15
N GLY A 143 19.97 5.98 -16.12
CA GLY A 143 20.29 5.12 -17.26
C GLY A 143 19.45 5.42 -18.50
N LEU A 144 18.15 5.70 -18.32
CA LEU A 144 17.27 6.13 -19.40
C LEU A 144 17.61 7.55 -19.89
N ALA A 145 17.84 8.47 -18.95
CA ALA A 145 18.04 9.90 -19.20
C ALA A 145 19.36 10.21 -19.91
N PHE A 146 20.44 9.56 -19.48
CA PHE A 146 21.80 9.83 -19.96
C PHE A 146 22.35 8.71 -20.85
N GLY A 147 21.62 7.62 -21.05
CA GLY A 147 22.06 6.52 -21.90
C GLY A 147 22.42 6.95 -23.33
N PRO A 148 21.63 7.78 -24.02
CA PRO A 148 22.03 8.31 -25.33
C PRO A 148 23.31 9.16 -25.27
N SER A 149 23.49 9.97 -24.21
CA SER A 149 24.69 10.80 -24.04
C SER A 149 25.94 9.95 -23.77
N ILE A 150 25.82 8.95 -22.90
CA ILE A 150 26.88 7.97 -22.61
C ILE A 150 27.24 7.19 -23.88
N ALA A 151 26.23 6.74 -24.64
CA ALA A 151 26.44 6.02 -25.89
C ALA A 151 27.09 6.89 -26.96
N GLY A 152 26.68 8.15 -27.11
CA GLY A 152 27.30 9.09 -28.06
C GLY A 152 28.80 9.24 -27.82
N LEU A 153 29.21 9.42 -26.56
CA LEU A 153 30.63 9.50 -26.18
C LEU A 153 31.38 8.17 -26.42
N LEU A 154 30.74 7.03 -26.13
CA LEU A 154 31.32 5.71 -26.40
C LEU A 154 31.51 5.46 -27.89
N ILE A 155 30.53 5.86 -28.72
CA ILE A 155 30.58 5.73 -30.18
C ILE A 155 31.73 6.58 -30.74
N GLU A 156 31.87 7.83 -30.28
CA GLU A 156 32.94 8.73 -30.73
C GLU A 156 34.35 8.20 -30.36
N ALA A 157 34.51 7.59 -29.18
CA ALA A 157 35.81 7.12 -28.71
C ALA A 157 36.19 5.70 -29.17
N PHE A 158 35.23 4.78 -29.22
CA PHE A 158 35.46 3.33 -29.38
C PHE A 158 34.55 2.67 -30.43
N GLY A 159 33.70 3.43 -31.11
CA GLY A 159 32.72 2.92 -32.07
C GLY A 159 31.47 2.30 -31.43
N TRP A 160 30.49 1.95 -32.26
CA TRP A 160 29.17 1.51 -31.79
C TRP A 160 29.17 0.20 -31.01
N ARG A 161 30.14 -0.69 -31.23
CA ARG A 161 30.27 -1.96 -30.48
C ARG A 161 30.48 -1.73 -28.99
N ALA A 162 31.10 -0.61 -28.61
CA ALA A 162 31.34 -0.24 -27.22
C ALA A 162 30.03 0.01 -26.43
N VAL A 163 28.95 0.39 -27.12
CA VAL A 163 27.62 0.58 -26.52
C VAL A 163 27.06 -0.73 -25.95
N PHE A 164 27.45 -1.87 -26.52
CA PHE A 164 27.08 -3.20 -26.02
C PHE A 164 28.13 -3.77 -25.06
N ALA A 165 29.41 -3.55 -25.35
CA ALA A 165 30.51 -4.04 -24.52
C ALA A 165 30.55 -3.39 -23.13
N ALA A 166 30.35 -2.07 -23.01
CA ALA A 166 30.48 -1.38 -21.73
C ALA A 166 29.44 -1.83 -20.67
N PRO A 167 28.13 -1.90 -20.99
CA PRO A 167 27.15 -2.49 -20.06
C PRO A 167 27.46 -3.96 -19.74
N ALA A 168 27.95 -4.74 -20.71
CA ALA A 168 28.31 -6.14 -20.49
C ALA A 168 29.50 -6.29 -19.52
N LEU A 169 30.55 -5.48 -19.67
CA LEU A 169 31.70 -5.46 -18.77
C LEU A 169 31.30 -5.03 -17.35
N ALA A 170 30.40 -4.04 -17.23
CA ALA A 170 29.84 -3.66 -15.93
C ALA A 170 29.13 -4.85 -15.26
N THR A 171 28.40 -5.67 -16.02
CA THR A 171 27.78 -6.88 -15.47
C THR A 171 28.77 -7.99 -15.12
N CYS A 172 29.93 -8.10 -15.79
CA CYS A 172 31.01 -8.99 -15.34
C CYS A 172 31.51 -8.62 -13.94
N ALA A 173 31.65 -7.33 -13.64
CA ALA A 173 31.98 -6.86 -12.29
C ALA A 173 30.88 -7.20 -11.28
N VAL A 174 29.61 -7.11 -11.67
CA VAL A 174 28.48 -7.55 -10.83
C VAL A 174 28.55 -9.05 -10.53
N LEU A 175 28.85 -9.89 -11.53
CA LEU A 175 28.99 -11.34 -11.34
C LEU A 175 30.09 -11.71 -10.34
N ALA A 176 31.18 -10.94 -10.29
CA ALA A 176 32.21 -11.13 -9.27
C ALA A 176 31.71 -10.83 -7.85
N LEU A 177 30.70 -9.96 -7.69
CA LEU A 177 30.08 -9.63 -6.41
C LEU A 177 28.97 -10.60 -6.01
N VAL A 178 28.36 -11.32 -6.95
CA VAL A 178 27.23 -12.26 -6.73
C VAL A 178 27.45 -13.27 -5.59
N PRO A 179 28.63 -13.92 -5.44
CA PRO A 179 28.85 -14.88 -4.36
C PRO A 179 28.65 -14.30 -2.96
N LEU A 180 28.79 -12.97 -2.81
CA LEU A 180 28.61 -12.23 -1.56
C LEU A 180 27.14 -11.87 -1.28
N LEU A 181 26.23 -12.10 -2.23
CA LEU A 181 24.82 -11.83 -2.05
C LEU A 181 24.14 -12.93 -1.21
N PRO A 182 23.19 -12.57 -0.33
CA PRO A 182 22.42 -13.54 0.44
C PRO A 182 21.46 -14.31 -0.47
N GLU A 183 21.31 -15.61 -0.24
CA GLU A 183 20.22 -16.38 -0.83
C GLU A 183 18.94 -16.13 -0.03
N SER A 184 17.83 -15.85 -0.73
CA SER A 184 16.53 -15.65 -0.10
C SER A 184 15.48 -16.39 -0.93
N ARG A 185 14.77 -17.31 -0.27
CA ARG A 185 13.70 -18.14 -0.83
C ARG A 185 12.43 -17.95 0.00
N GLN A 186 11.26 -17.93 -0.63
CA GLN A 186 10.00 -17.88 0.10
C GLN A 186 9.75 -19.22 0.83
N PRO A 187 9.48 -19.24 2.15
CA PRO A 187 9.25 -20.48 2.91
C PRO A 187 7.93 -21.19 2.59
N HIS A 188 6.98 -20.51 1.95
CA HIS A 188 5.71 -21.09 1.50
C HIS A 188 5.54 -20.82 0.01
N ARG A 189 5.53 -21.90 -0.79
CA ARG A 189 5.35 -21.84 -2.24
C ARG A 189 3.92 -21.40 -2.55
N GLY A 190 3.71 -20.12 -2.84
CA GLY A 190 2.53 -19.69 -3.61
C GLY A 190 2.52 -20.42 -4.96
N ARG A 191 1.33 -20.68 -5.52
CA ARG A 191 1.22 -21.28 -6.85
C ARG A 191 1.48 -20.21 -7.90
N VAL A 192 2.50 -20.39 -8.74
CA VAL A 192 2.77 -19.50 -9.88
C VAL A 192 1.65 -19.62 -10.91
N ASP A 193 1.13 -18.49 -11.39
CA ASP A 193 0.12 -18.47 -12.44
C ASP A 193 0.72 -18.60 -13.83
N TRP A 194 1.27 -19.78 -14.13
CA TRP A 194 1.88 -20.08 -15.43
C TRP A 194 0.97 -19.79 -16.63
N PRO A 195 -0.33 -20.16 -16.63
CA PRO A 195 -1.21 -19.84 -17.75
C PRO A 195 -1.36 -18.33 -17.98
N GLY A 196 -1.47 -17.53 -16.91
CA GLY A 196 -1.55 -16.07 -17.01
C GLY A 196 -0.26 -15.46 -17.54
N THR A 197 0.88 -15.84 -16.96
CA THR A 197 2.20 -15.39 -17.40
C THR A 197 2.47 -15.73 -18.87
N VAL A 198 2.29 -16.99 -19.28
CA VAL A 198 2.60 -17.42 -20.65
C VAL A 198 1.69 -16.76 -21.68
N SER A 199 0.39 -16.66 -21.40
CA SER A 199 -0.56 -16.00 -22.32
C SER A 199 -0.27 -14.51 -22.48
N PHE A 200 0.05 -13.79 -21.41
CA PHE A 200 0.44 -12.38 -21.49
C PHE A 200 1.75 -12.17 -22.25
N THR A 201 2.81 -12.92 -21.90
CA THR A 201 4.12 -12.84 -22.57
C THR A 201 3.99 -13.12 -24.07
N ALA A 202 3.29 -14.19 -24.45
CA ALA A 202 3.10 -14.56 -25.85
C ALA A 202 2.27 -13.52 -26.61
N ALA A 203 1.21 -12.97 -25.99
CA ALA A 203 0.41 -11.94 -26.61
C ALA A 203 1.22 -10.67 -26.91
N LEU A 204 2.04 -10.22 -25.96
CA LEU A 204 2.84 -9.01 -26.12
C LEU A 204 3.92 -9.20 -27.21
N LEU A 205 4.61 -10.35 -27.23
CA LEU A 205 5.59 -10.66 -28.27
C LEU A 205 4.96 -10.70 -29.67
N LEU A 206 3.79 -11.32 -29.83
CA LEU A 206 3.08 -11.37 -31.11
C LEU A 206 2.59 -9.99 -31.58
N ALA A 207 2.09 -9.16 -30.64
CA ALA A 207 1.69 -7.79 -30.96
C ALA A 207 2.89 -6.96 -31.44
N ILE A 208 4.04 -7.06 -30.76
CA ILE A 208 5.25 -6.35 -31.15
C ILE A 208 5.77 -6.85 -32.49
N PHE A 209 5.79 -8.17 -32.70
CA PHE A 209 6.15 -8.77 -33.99
C PHE A 209 5.28 -8.21 -35.12
N GLY A 210 3.96 -8.14 -34.93
CA GLY A 210 3.03 -7.58 -35.91
C GLY A 210 3.30 -6.12 -36.25
N PHE A 211 3.63 -5.28 -35.26
CA PHE A 211 3.98 -3.88 -35.51
C PHE A 211 5.35 -3.71 -36.19
N VAL A 212 6.38 -4.44 -35.74
CA VAL A 212 7.75 -4.30 -36.28
C VAL A 212 7.85 -4.85 -37.70
N GLN A 213 7.19 -5.98 -37.99
CA GLN A 213 7.26 -6.63 -39.30
C GLN A 213 6.17 -6.17 -40.28
N GLY A 214 5.14 -5.48 -39.80
CA GLY A 214 4.03 -4.96 -40.60
C GLY A 214 4.46 -4.11 -41.82
N PRO A 215 5.40 -3.16 -41.67
CA PRO A 215 5.90 -2.37 -42.80
C PRO A 215 6.56 -3.18 -43.91
N ASP A 216 7.32 -4.22 -43.57
CA ASP A 216 8.08 -5.02 -44.53
C ASP A 216 7.23 -6.11 -45.21
N TYR A 217 6.44 -6.85 -44.44
CA TYR A 217 5.57 -7.91 -44.97
C TYR A 217 4.27 -7.36 -45.59
N GLY A 218 3.88 -6.14 -45.20
CA GLY A 218 2.58 -5.54 -45.49
C GLY A 218 1.53 -5.85 -44.42
N TRP A 219 0.74 -4.83 -44.07
CA TRP A 219 -0.27 -4.90 -43.01
C TRP A 219 -1.39 -5.92 -43.27
N THR A 220 -1.61 -6.31 -44.52
CA THR A 220 -2.63 -7.29 -44.94
C THR A 220 -2.05 -8.70 -45.11
N ALA A 221 -0.74 -8.90 -44.91
CA ALA A 221 -0.14 -10.21 -45.05
C ALA A 221 -0.73 -11.19 -44.02
N PRO A 222 -1.01 -12.45 -44.40
CA PRO A 222 -1.62 -13.44 -43.51
C PRO A 222 -0.85 -13.63 -42.21
N VAL A 223 0.49 -13.55 -42.25
CA VAL A 223 1.36 -13.68 -41.07
C VAL A 223 1.15 -12.55 -40.05
N ILE A 224 0.96 -11.31 -40.51
CA ILE A 224 0.77 -10.13 -39.65
C ILE A 224 -0.64 -10.14 -39.06
N LEU A 225 -1.65 -10.44 -39.88
CA LEU A 225 -3.03 -10.59 -39.41
C LEU A 225 -3.15 -11.74 -38.40
N ALA A 226 -2.52 -12.89 -38.67
CA ALA A 226 -2.50 -14.01 -37.73
C ALA A 226 -1.81 -13.65 -36.41
N ALA A 227 -0.72 -12.88 -36.45
CA ALA A 227 -0.04 -12.40 -35.23
C ALA A 227 -0.95 -11.51 -34.37
N PHE A 228 -1.63 -10.53 -34.97
CA PHE A 228 -2.56 -9.66 -34.23
C PHE A 228 -3.78 -10.41 -33.71
N VAL A 229 -4.37 -11.31 -34.51
CA VAL A 229 -5.50 -12.13 -34.07
C VAL A 229 -5.09 -13.06 -32.93
N ALA A 230 -3.92 -13.71 -33.03
CA ALA A 230 -3.39 -14.56 -31.97
C ALA A 230 -3.07 -13.76 -30.70
N ALA A 231 -2.49 -12.56 -30.83
CA ALA A 231 -2.25 -11.67 -29.70
C ALA A 231 -3.55 -11.28 -28.99
N ALA A 232 -4.59 -10.89 -29.73
CA ALA A 232 -5.90 -10.58 -29.19
C ALA A 232 -6.54 -11.79 -28.50
N ALA A 233 -6.48 -12.97 -29.13
CA ALA A 233 -7.00 -14.22 -28.56
C ALA A 233 -6.27 -14.58 -27.25
N LEU A 234 -4.94 -14.46 -27.20
CA LEU A 234 -4.16 -14.73 -26.00
C LEU A 234 -4.41 -13.72 -24.88
N LEU A 235 -4.65 -12.44 -25.19
CA LEU A 235 -5.10 -11.46 -24.20
C LEU A 235 -6.48 -11.81 -23.63
N LEU A 236 -7.40 -12.31 -24.46
CA LEU A 236 -8.71 -12.79 -23.97
C LEU A 236 -8.56 -14.03 -23.07
N VAL A 237 -7.67 -14.96 -23.43
CA VAL A 237 -7.31 -16.11 -22.59
C VAL A 237 -6.73 -15.63 -21.26
N PHE A 238 -5.78 -14.70 -21.29
CA PHE A 238 -5.17 -14.09 -20.11
C PHE A 238 -6.23 -13.51 -19.17
N VAL A 239 -7.12 -12.66 -19.69
CA VAL A 239 -8.22 -12.07 -18.91
C VAL A 239 -9.14 -13.15 -18.31
N ARG A 240 -9.43 -14.21 -19.06
CA ARG A 240 -10.26 -15.32 -18.58
C ARG A 240 -9.58 -16.15 -17.49
N VAL A 241 -8.28 -16.37 -17.59
CA VAL A 241 -7.47 -17.07 -16.59
C VAL A 241 -7.43 -16.25 -15.30
N GLU A 242 -7.07 -14.97 -15.38
CA GLU A 242 -6.95 -14.07 -14.22
C GLU A 242 -8.29 -13.94 -13.47
N ARG A 243 -9.42 -13.84 -14.19
CA ARG A 243 -10.76 -13.79 -13.56
C ARG A 243 -11.14 -15.06 -12.78
N ARG A 244 -10.52 -16.20 -13.07
CA ARG A 244 -10.85 -17.51 -12.47
C ARG A 244 -9.89 -17.90 -11.34
N ARG A 245 -8.74 -17.25 -11.23
CA ARG A 245 -7.74 -17.54 -10.19
C ARG A 245 -8.16 -16.91 -8.85
N ALA A 246 -7.95 -17.66 -7.77
CA ALA A 246 -8.16 -17.17 -6.41
C ALA A 246 -7.09 -16.16 -5.97
N GLU A 247 -5.87 -16.29 -6.50
CA GLU A 247 -4.74 -15.38 -6.32
C GLU A 247 -4.25 -14.90 -7.70
N PRO A 248 -4.98 -13.97 -8.36
CA PRO A 248 -4.61 -13.48 -9.68
C PRO A 248 -3.36 -12.60 -9.64
N MET A 249 -2.55 -12.65 -10.71
CA MET A 249 -1.42 -11.75 -10.91
C MET A 249 -1.91 -10.30 -11.13
N PHE A 250 -3.04 -10.15 -11.84
CA PHE A 250 -3.70 -8.88 -12.09
C PHE A 250 -5.09 -8.88 -11.46
N ASP A 251 -5.27 -8.06 -10.42
CA ASP A 251 -6.60 -7.82 -9.86
C ASP A 251 -7.39 -6.91 -10.80
N LEU A 252 -8.05 -7.52 -11.79
CA LEU A 252 -8.86 -6.84 -12.80
C LEU A 252 -10.02 -6.03 -12.18
N ALA A 253 -10.38 -6.27 -10.91
CA ALA A 253 -11.36 -5.43 -10.21
C ALA A 253 -10.83 -4.01 -9.95
N LEU A 254 -9.50 -3.79 -9.92
CA LEU A 254 -8.92 -2.46 -9.83
C LEU A 254 -9.21 -1.60 -11.07
N LEU A 255 -9.35 -2.23 -12.24
CA LEU A 255 -9.74 -1.53 -13.48
C LEU A 255 -11.20 -1.06 -13.47
N ALA A 256 -12.02 -1.53 -12.51
CA ALA A 256 -13.36 -0.99 -12.31
C ALA A 256 -13.33 0.41 -11.65
N SER A 257 -12.20 0.81 -11.05
CA SER A 257 -12.03 2.15 -10.47
C SER A 257 -11.61 3.15 -11.56
N PRO A 258 -12.46 4.14 -11.92
CA PRO A 258 -12.12 5.14 -12.93
C PRO A 258 -10.84 5.90 -12.58
N ARG A 259 -10.65 6.20 -11.28
CA ARG A 259 -9.44 6.88 -10.79
C ARG A 259 -8.17 6.07 -11.06
N PHE A 260 -8.19 4.77 -10.76
CA PHE A 260 -7.05 3.89 -10.97
C PHE A 260 -6.71 3.76 -12.46
N VAL A 261 -7.74 3.61 -13.30
CA VAL A 261 -7.59 3.59 -14.77
C VAL A 261 -7.01 4.91 -15.28
N GLY A 262 -7.47 6.06 -14.77
CA GLY A 262 -6.92 7.36 -15.11
C GLY A 262 -5.44 7.47 -14.76
N ILE A 263 -5.02 6.98 -13.59
CA ILE A 263 -3.61 6.98 -13.19
C ILE A 263 -2.77 6.06 -14.08
N CYS A 264 -3.26 4.86 -14.41
CA CYS A 264 -2.59 3.95 -15.36
C CYS A 264 -2.44 4.59 -16.75
N LEU A 265 -3.50 5.25 -17.23
CA LEU A 265 -3.50 5.93 -18.53
C LEU A 265 -2.49 7.08 -18.57
N ALA A 266 -2.42 7.89 -17.50
CA ALA A 266 -1.41 8.94 -17.37
C ALA A 266 0.01 8.35 -17.38
N ALA A 267 0.26 7.30 -16.58
CA ALA A 267 1.57 6.63 -16.52
C ALA A 267 2.00 6.05 -17.88
N ALA A 268 1.06 5.40 -18.59
CA ALA A 268 1.29 4.83 -19.91
C ALA A 268 1.58 5.91 -20.95
N THR A 269 0.81 7.00 -20.96
CA THR A 269 0.98 8.11 -21.91
C THR A 269 2.34 8.78 -21.78
N ILE A 270 2.78 9.03 -20.53
CA ILE A 270 4.07 9.68 -20.25
C ILE A 270 5.23 8.90 -20.87
N VAL A 271 5.28 7.58 -20.67
CA VAL A 271 6.37 6.75 -21.20
C VAL A 271 6.21 6.46 -22.70
N ALA A 272 4.97 6.40 -23.20
CA ALA A 272 4.69 6.25 -24.63
C ALA A 272 5.14 7.48 -25.46
N VAL A 273 5.30 8.64 -24.84
CA VAL A 273 5.90 9.83 -25.48
C VAL A 273 7.41 9.87 -25.23
N LEU A 274 7.85 9.76 -23.97
CA LEU A 274 9.25 9.92 -23.59
C LEU A 274 10.17 8.92 -24.30
N VAL A 275 9.84 7.62 -24.22
CA VAL A 275 10.81 6.59 -24.58
C VAL A 275 11.01 6.48 -26.09
N PRO A 276 9.98 6.52 -26.95
CA PRO A 276 10.23 6.53 -28.38
C PRO A 276 11.00 7.78 -28.85
N LEU A 277 10.86 8.93 -28.16
CA LEU A 277 11.72 10.09 -28.44
C LEU A 277 13.18 9.81 -28.08
N LEU A 278 13.46 9.18 -26.94
CA LEU A 278 14.83 8.76 -26.58
C LEU A 278 15.42 7.72 -27.54
N VAL A 279 14.57 6.96 -28.24
CA VAL A 279 15.00 6.01 -29.25
C VAL A 279 15.25 6.70 -30.60
N TYR A 280 14.25 7.36 -31.18
CA TYR A 280 14.32 7.78 -32.58
C TYR A 280 14.87 9.20 -32.79
N LEU A 281 14.77 10.09 -31.79
CA LEU A 281 15.30 11.46 -31.90
C LEU A 281 16.83 11.52 -32.05
N PRO A 282 17.66 10.74 -31.32
CA PRO A 282 19.11 10.75 -31.55
C PRO A 282 19.48 10.31 -32.98
N SER A 283 18.80 9.30 -33.53
CA SER A 283 18.96 8.90 -34.93
C SER A 283 18.61 10.05 -35.89
N TYR A 284 17.54 10.81 -35.63
CA TYR A 284 17.19 11.97 -36.45
C TYR A 284 18.25 13.10 -36.35
N LEU A 285 18.70 13.43 -35.14
CA LEU A 285 19.71 14.47 -34.92
C LEU A 285 21.04 14.15 -35.60
N THR A 286 21.41 12.88 -35.68
CA THR A 286 22.66 12.44 -36.32
C THR A 286 22.52 12.31 -37.83
N THR A 287 21.46 11.66 -38.33
CA THR A 287 21.29 11.35 -39.77
C THR A 287 20.73 12.49 -40.61
N VAL A 288 19.83 13.30 -40.04
CA VAL A 288 19.14 14.38 -40.75
C VAL A 288 19.77 15.74 -40.43
N VAL A 289 19.93 16.05 -39.14
CA VAL A 289 20.49 17.35 -38.71
C VAL A 289 22.02 17.37 -38.84
N GLY A 290 22.68 16.20 -38.88
CA GLY A 290 24.12 16.08 -39.07
C GLY A 290 24.94 16.36 -37.81
N LEU A 291 24.35 16.24 -36.61
CA LEU A 291 25.09 16.37 -35.36
C LEU A 291 25.97 15.13 -35.11
N SER A 292 27.09 15.33 -34.40
CA SER A 292 27.86 14.20 -33.87
C SER A 292 27.03 13.41 -32.85
N PRO A 293 27.28 12.09 -32.66
CA PRO A 293 26.59 11.29 -31.65
C PRO A 293 26.65 11.90 -30.24
N GLY A 294 27.80 12.46 -29.83
CA GLY A 294 27.96 13.16 -28.56
C GLY A 294 27.11 14.43 -28.47
N SER A 295 27.09 15.24 -29.54
CA SER A 295 26.30 16.48 -29.61
C SER A 295 24.79 16.22 -29.59
N ALA A 296 24.33 15.17 -30.28
CA ALA A 296 22.95 14.69 -30.21
C ALA A 296 22.61 14.23 -28.77
N GLY A 297 23.52 13.49 -28.13
CA GLY A 297 23.43 13.10 -26.73
C GLY A 297 23.31 14.27 -25.75
N VAL A 298 24.07 15.35 -25.95
CA VAL A 298 23.99 16.59 -25.14
C VAL A 298 22.66 17.30 -25.37
N THR A 299 22.15 17.34 -26.59
CA THR A 299 20.85 17.95 -26.91
C THR A 299 19.70 17.23 -26.18
N LEU A 300 19.79 15.90 -26.05
CA LEU A 300 18.80 15.11 -25.32
C LEU A 300 18.78 15.37 -23.81
N ILE A 301 19.82 15.96 -23.23
CA ILE A 301 19.81 16.40 -21.82
C ILE A 301 18.69 17.43 -21.58
N LEU A 302 18.33 18.24 -22.58
CA LEU A 302 17.20 19.18 -22.48
C LEU A 302 15.88 18.45 -22.24
N LEU A 303 15.70 17.27 -22.82
CA LEU A 303 14.53 16.43 -22.60
C LEU A 303 14.59 15.72 -21.23
N THR A 304 15.77 15.27 -20.82
CA THR A 304 15.90 14.31 -19.71
C THR A 304 16.26 14.95 -18.36
N ALA A 305 16.98 16.07 -18.33
CA ALA A 305 17.34 16.77 -17.10
C ALA A 305 16.11 17.19 -16.25
N PRO A 306 15.02 17.75 -16.83
CA PRO A 306 13.83 18.05 -16.05
C PRO A 306 13.21 16.80 -15.42
N THR A 307 13.30 15.64 -16.08
CA THR A 307 12.75 14.37 -15.59
C THR A 307 13.49 13.85 -14.35
N LEU A 308 14.74 14.26 -14.16
CA LEU A 308 15.55 13.93 -12.98
C LEU A 308 15.32 14.91 -11.82
N VAL A 309 15.19 16.21 -12.12
CA VAL A 309 15.15 17.28 -11.11
C VAL A 309 13.73 17.51 -10.57
N LEU A 310 12.72 17.56 -11.43
CA LEU A 310 11.36 17.94 -11.05
C LEU A 310 10.61 16.93 -10.15
N PRO A 311 10.91 15.61 -10.14
CA PRO A 311 10.32 14.71 -9.15
C PRO A 311 10.58 15.17 -7.71
N LEU A 312 11.72 15.80 -7.42
CA LEU A 312 12.05 16.33 -6.09
C LEU A 312 11.12 17.49 -5.68
N LEU A 313 10.65 18.26 -6.65
CA LEU A 313 9.78 19.42 -6.44
C LEU A 313 8.29 19.05 -6.43
N SER A 314 7.95 17.89 -6.99
CA SER A 314 6.55 17.41 -7.07
C SER A 314 5.88 17.28 -5.70
N GLY A 315 6.62 16.84 -4.67
CA GLY A 315 6.12 16.71 -3.30
C GLY A 315 5.78 18.06 -2.65
N ALA A 316 6.57 19.11 -2.90
CA ALA A 316 6.27 20.45 -2.43
C ALA A 316 5.04 21.04 -3.15
N LEU A 317 4.95 20.82 -4.45
CA LEU A 317 3.84 21.31 -5.28
C LEU A 317 2.49 20.71 -4.84
N THR A 318 2.47 19.43 -4.43
CA THR A 318 1.24 18.78 -3.93
C THR A 318 0.72 19.31 -2.59
N ARG A 319 1.50 20.14 -1.87
CA ARG A 319 1.01 20.86 -0.69
C ARG A 319 0.16 22.07 -1.05
N LEU A 320 0.33 22.60 -2.27
CA LEU A 320 -0.35 23.80 -2.76
C LEU A 320 -1.49 23.45 -3.72
N VAL A 321 -1.32 22.41 -4.53
CA VAL A 321 -2.25 22.00 -5.59
C VAL A 321 -2.59 20.51 -5.44
N PRO A 322 -3.86 20.08 -5.61
CA PRO A 322 -4.22 18.68 -5.56
C PRO A 322 -3.40 17.84 -6.55
N ALA A 323 -2.84 16.71 -6.10
CA ALA A 323 -1.96 15.85 -6.91
C ALA A 323 -2.60 15.38 -8.24
N THR A 324 -3.93 15.24 -8.25
CA THR A 324 -4.71 14.93 -9.46
C THR A 324 -4.68 16.05 -10.49
N ALA A 325 -4.76 17.31 -10.07
CA ALA A 325 -4.66 18.45 -10.97
C ALA A 325 -3.24 18.55 -11.53
N VAL A 326 -2.21 18.34 -10.71
CA VAL A 326 -0.81 18.29 -11.16
C VAL A 326 -0.62 17.19 -12.22
N THR A 327 -1.23 16.00 -12.03
CA THR A 327 -1.17 14.90 -13.01
C THR A 327 -1.83 15.25 -14.35
N VAL A 328 -3.00 15.89 -14.33
CA VAL A 328 -3.68 16.30 -15.58
C VAL A 328 -2.88 17.37 -16.32
N VAL A 329 -2.41 18.39 -15.60
CA VAL A 329 -1.63 19.49 -16.17
C VAL A 329 -0.33 18.97 -16.77
N SER A 330 0.37 18.08 -16.07
CA SER A 330 1.64 17.53 -16.54
C SER A 330 1.48 16.70 -17.82
N VAL A 331 0.43 15.88 -17.96
CA VAL A 331 0.12 15.18 -19.23
C VAL A 331 -0.24 16.17 -20.35
N ALA A 332 -0.99 17.24 -20.05
CA ALA A 332 -1.28 18.29 -21.03
C ALA A 332 -0.02 19.05 -21.47
N VAL A 333 0.92 19.31 -20.55
CA VAL A 333 2.22 19.91 -20.86
C VAL A 333 3.03 19.01 -21.80
N VAL A 334 3.01 17.68 -21.61
CA VAL A 334 3.61 16.74 -22.56
C VAL A 334 2.98 16.86 -23.95
N ALA A 335 1.65 17.00 -24.04
CA ALA A 335 0.96 17.19 -25.31
C ALA A 335 1.41 18.47 -26.04
N VAL A 336 1.50 19.58 -25.31
CA VAL A 336 1.98 20.87 -25.84
C VAL A 336 3.43 20.77 -26.30
N GLY A 337 4.29 20.15 -25.49
CA GLY A 337 5.69 19.94 -25.84
C GLY A 337 5.86 19.08 -27.10
N ALA A 338 5.09 18.00 -27.24
CA ALA A 338 5.10 17.14 -28.42
C ALA A 338 4.60 17.87 -29.68
N ALA A 339 3.54 18.69 -29.57
CA ALA A 339 3.07 19.51 -30.68
C ALA A 339 4.12 20.57 -31.08
N TRP A 340 4.74 21.23 -30.09
CA TRP A 340 5.76 22.24 -30.34
C TRP A 340 7.03 21.63 -30.97
N ALA A 341 7.39 20.39 -30.62
CA ALA A 341 8.53 19.69 -31.20
C ALA A 341 8.42 19.50 -32.73
N THR A 342 7.25 19.68 -33.34
CA THR A 342 7.05 19.64 -34.80
C THR A 342 7.81 20.74 -35.56
N VAL A 343 8.32 21.75 -34.84
CA VAL A 343 9.28 22.74 -35.36
C VAL A 343 10.58 22.11 -35.88
N LEU A 344 10.83 20.83 -35.56
CA LEU A 344 11.97 20.09 -36.11
C LEU A 344 12.01 20.14 -37.63
N GLY A 345 13.23 20.20 -38.15
CA GLY A 345 13.54 20.19 -39.56
C GLY A 345 15.03 19.95 -39.78
N PRO A 346 15.49 19.87 -41.03
CA PRO A 346 16.88 19.51 -41.35
C PRO A 346 17.91 20.53 -40.85
N HIS A 347 17.51 21.80 -40.72
CA HIS A 347 18.38 22.91 -40.30
C HIS A 347 18.05 23.47 -38.92
N VAL A 348 17.35 22.69 -38.08
CA VAL A 348 16.93 23.15 -36.75
C VAL A 348 18.13 23.27 -35.81
N GLY A 349 18.32 24.45 -35.20
CA GLY A 349 19.34 24.65 -34.18
C GLY A 349 18.92 24.09 -32.82
N THR A 350 19.90 23.75 -31.96
CA THR A 350 19.66 23.27 -30.58
C THR A 350 18.84 24.25 -29.73
N ALA A 351 19.03 25.56 -29.93
CA ALA A 351 18.24 26.59 -29.23
C ALA A 351 16.75 26.51 -29.57
N ALA A 352 16.39 26.21 -30.83
CA ALA A 352 15.00 26.07 -31.25
C ALA A 352 14.36 24.77 -30.71
N LEU A 353 15.16 23.72 -30.48
CA LEU A 353 14.71 22.47 -29.85
C LEU A 353 14.62 22.56 -28.32
N ALA A 354 15.28 23.54 -27.68
CA ALA A 354 15.31 23.64 -26.23
C ALA A 354 13.91 23.81 -25.63
N GLY A 355 13.11 24.73 -26.17
CA GLY A 355 11.73 24.97 -25.75
C GLY A 355 10.86 23.70 -25.71
N PRO A 356 10.67 23.00 -26.84
CA PRO A 356 9.83 21.80 -26.86
C PRO A 356 10.38 20.65 -26.01
N LEU A 357 11.70 20.39 -26.03
CA LEU A 357 12.29 19.29 -25.26
C LEU A 357 12.19 19.52 -23.75
N LEU A 358 12.49 20.73 -23.27
CA LEU A 358 12.30 21.10 -21.87
C LEU A 358 10.83 20.99 -21.46
N THR A 359 9.91 21.42 -22.33
CA THR A 359 8.46 21.35 -22.05
C THR A 359 8.00 19.89 -21.86
N ILE A 360 8.42 18.98 -22.75
CA ILE A 360 8.13 17.55 -22.61
C ILE A 360 8.75 17.02 -21.30
N GLY A 361 10.03 17.32 -21.07
CA GLY A 361 10.73 16.90 -19.86
C GLY A 361 10.05 17.37 -18.57
N VAL A 362 9.50 18.60 -18.57
CA VAL A 362 8.77 19.17 -17.41
C VAL A 362 7.51 18.37 -17.12
N GLY A 363 6.69 18.12 -18.13
CA GLY A 363 5.47 17.32 -17.97
C GLY A 363 5.78 15.88 -17.50
N VAL A 364 6.82 15.27 -18.07
CA VAL A 364 7.29 13.93 -17.67
C VAL A 364 7.76 13.92 -16.21
N GLY A 365 8.66 14.84 -15.84
CA GLY A 365 9.27 14.88 -14.50
C GLY A 365 8.28 15.14 -13.37
N LEU A 366 7.31 16.04 -13.58
CA LEU A 366 6.24 16.30 -12.62
C LEU A 366 5.34 15.07 -12.41
N SER A 367 5.10 14.27 -13.46
CA SER A 367 4.24 13.09 -13.40
C SER A 367 4.92 11.91 -12.72
N ILE A 368 6.16 11.59 -13.12
CA ILE A 368 6.88 10.40 -12.64
C ILE A 368 7.02 10.41 -11.11
N GLY A 369 7.24 11.58 -10.50
CA GLY A 369 7.34 11.72 -9.05
C GLY A 369 6.03 11.50 -8.27
N LEU A 370 4.87 11.53 -8.94
CA LEU A 370 3.55 11.54 -8.30
C LEU A 370 2.74 10.28 -8.56
N LEU A 371 2.81 9.74 -9.78
CA LEU A 371 1.90 8.69 -10.24
C LEU A 371 1.91 7.45 -9.34
N ASP A 372 3.08 6.99 -8.91
CA ASP A 372 3.22 5.79 -8.08
C ASP A 372 2.62 5.99 -6.67
N ALA A 373 2.76 7.20 -6.11
CA ALA A 373 2.18 7.52 -4.80
C ALA A 373 0.65 7.67 -4.88
N ILE A 374 0.13 8.34 -5.91
CA ILE A 374 -1.32 8.52 -6.12
C ILE A 374 -1.98 7.16 -6.40
N ALA A 375 -1.31 6.33 -7.19
CA ALA A 375 -1.72 4.97 -7.50
C ALA A 375 -1.90 4.09 -6.26
N ILE A 376 -0.85 3.98 -5.45
CA ILE A 376 -0.86 3.20 -4.22
C ILE A 376 -1.90 3.77 -3.24
N GLY A 377 -2.04 5.09 -3.19
CA GLY A 377 -3.07 5.76 -2.38
C GLY A 377 -4.51 5.59 -2.91
N SER A 378 -4.70 5.18 -4.16
CA SER A 378 -6.02 4.99 -4.78
C SER A 378 -6.61 3.58 -4.62
N VAL A 379 -5.82 2.65 -4.08
CA VAL A 379 -6.21 1.25 -3.88
C VAL A 379 -6.20 0.90 -2.39
N ALA A 380 -7.03 -0.07 -1.99
CA ALA A 380 -7.04 -0.53 -0.60
C ALA A 380 -5.63 -1.02 -0.17
N PRO A 381 -5.19 -0.83 1.08
CA PRO A 381 -3.85 -1.25 1.53
C PRO A 381 -3.53 -2.73 1.27
N ALA A 382 -4.55 -3.61 1.30
CA ALA A 382 -4.41 -5.02 0.99
C ALA A 382 -4.10 -5.32 -0.49
N ARG A 383 -4.39 -4.37 -1.40
CA ARG A 383 -4.20 -4.46 -2.86
C ARG A 383 -3.11 -3.53 -3.38
N ALA A 384 -2.35 -2.87 -2.50
CA ALA A 384 -1.32 -1.91 -2.86
C ALA A 384 -0.20 -2.51 -3.73
N ALA A 385 0.26 -3.72 -3.40
CA ALA A 385 1.30 -4.42 -4.17
C ALA A 385 0.81 -4.76 -5.59
N THR A 386 -0.42 -5.29 -5.70
CA THR A 386 -1.04 -5.59 -7.00
C THR A 386 -1.27 -4.32 -7.80
N GLY A 387 -1.75 -3.23 -7.19
CA GLY A 387 -1.93 -1.93 -7.84
C GLY A 387 -0.62 -1.35 -8.40
N ALA A 388 0.47 -1.41 -7.61
CA ALA A 388 1.80 -0.99 -8.07
C ALA A 388 2.32 -1.86 -9.22
N GLY A 389 2.12 -3.18 -9.15
CA GLY A 389 2.47 -4.12 -10.22
C GLY A 389 1.71 -3.85 -11.53
N MET A 390 0.42 -3.56 -11.44
CA MET A 390 -0.43 -3.23 -12.58
C MET A 390 0.01 -1.94 -13.29
N ILE A 391 0.40 -0.91 -12.54
CA ILE A 391 0.86 0.35 -13.12
C ILE A 391 2.23 0.21 -13.77
N ASN A 392 3.16 -0.50 -13.13
CA ASN A 392 4.46 -0.77 -13.74
C ASN A 392 4.31 -1.62 -15.00
N THR A 393 3.38 -2.58 -15.02
CA THR A 393 3.10 -3.36 -16.22
C THR A 393 2.48 -2.49 -17.31
N ALA A 394 1.51 -1.63 -16.98
CA ALA A 394 0.93 -0.69 -17.94
C ALA A 394 2.01 0.22 -18.54
N ARG A 395 2.91 0.75 -17.70
CA ARG A 395 4.06 1.57 -18.09
C ARG A 395 4.96 0.83 -19.09
N LEU A 396 5.53 -0.31 -18.69
CA LEU A 396 6.48 -1.07 -19.51
C LEU A 396 5.88 -1.62 -20.80
N THR A 397 4.64 -2.09 -20.74
CA THR A 397 3.91 -2.58 -21.92
C THR A 397 3.66 -1.44 -22.90
N SER A 398 3.21 -0.28 -22.41
CA SER A 398 2.94 0.89 -23.26
C SER A 398 4.21 1.46 -23.88
N GLU A 399 5.30 1.51 -23.12
CA GLU A 399 6.63 1.92 -23.61
C GLU A 399 7.06 1.02 -24.78
N THR A 400 6.96 -0.30 -24.60
CA THR A 400 7.39 -1.27 -25.60
C THR A 400 6.55 -1.21 -26.87
N VAL A 401 5.23 -1.17 -26.71
CA VAL A 401 4.30 -1.03 -27.85
C VAL A 401 4.51 0.31 -28.56
N ALA A 402 4.74 1.41 -27.82
CA ALA A 402 4.96 2.72 -28.41
C ALA A 402 6.23 2.78 -29.27
N ILE A 403 7.34 2.16 -28.82
CA ILE A 403 8.57 2.11 -29.63
C ILE A 403 8.33 1.34 -30.94
N ALA A 404 7.62 0.21 -30.88
CA ALA A 404 7.29 -0.59 -32.06
C ALA A 404 6.37 0.15 -33.03
N VAL A 405 5.31 0.79 -32.53
CA VAL A 405 4.37 1.58 -33.33
C VAL A 405 5.06 2.77 -33.99
N VAL A 406 5.86 3.54 -33.24
CA VAL A 406 6.61 4.66 -33.79
C VAL A 406 7.60 4.19 -34.85
N GLY A 407 8.29 3.08 -34.61
CA GLY A 407 9.17 2.45 -35.60
C GLY A 407 8.43 2.06 -36.87
N ALA A 408 7.23 1.49 -36.75
CA ALA A 408 6.41 1.10 -37.88
C ALA A 408 5.92 2.30 -38.71
N VAL A 409 5.51 3.38 -38.05
CA VAL A 409 5.15 4.64 -38.71
C VAL A 409 6.35 5.20 -39.46
N LEU A 410 7.51 5.31 -38.79
CA LEU A 410 8.74 5.81 -39.41
C LEU A 410 9.15 4.94 -40.59
N ALA A 411 9.09 3.62 -40.50
CA ALA A 411 9.40 2.70 -41.59
C ALA A 411 8.46 2.87 -42.78
N SER A 412 7.16 3.03 -42.52
CA SER A 412 6.15 3.24 -43.55
C SER A 412 6.31 4.59 -44.27
N THR A 413 6.75 5.64 -43.58
CA THR A 413 6.91 6.99 -44.15
C THR A 413 8.27 7.23 -44.82
N THR A 414 9.27 6.39 -44.54
CA THR A 414 10.66 6.60 -44.99
C THR A 414 11.07 5.72 -46.17
N GLY A 415 10.17 4.89 -46.70
CA GLY A 415 10.51 3.94 -47.78
C GLY A 415 11.62 2.97 -47.40
N GLY A 416 11.75 2.64 -46.11
CA GLY A 416 12.75 1.69 -45.61
C GLY A 416 14.15 2.27 -45.35
N ARG A 417 14.35 3.59 -45.35
CA ARG A 417 15.66 4.22 -45.02
C ARG A 417 15.47 5.43 -44.12
N LEU A 418 16.09 5.46 -42.94
CA LEU A 418 16.07 6.61 -42.01
C LEU A 418 16.85 7.82 -42.58
N ALA A 419 16.35 8.41 -43.65
CA ALA A 419 16.94 9.52 -44.38
C ALA A 419 15.85 10.51 -44.83
N ASP A 420 16.25 11.74 -45.12
CA ASP A 420 15.34 12.78 -45.58
C ASP A 420 15.01 12.66 -47.07
N PRO A 421 13.83 13.18 -47.50
CA PRO A 421 12.84 13.97 -46.73
C PRO A 421 11.83 13.13 -45.91
N GLY A 422 11.84 11.80 -46.06
CA GLY A 422 10.85 10.91 -45.44
C GLY A 422 10.92 10.86 -43.92
N PHE A 423 12.13 11.00 -43.33
CA PHE A 423 12.31 10.91 -41.88
C PHE A 423 11.73 12.14 -41.16
N THR A 424 11.98 13.37 -41.65
CA THR A 424 11.35 14.58 -41.09
C THR A 424 9.82 14.51 -41.12
N GLY A 425 9.24 14.08 -42.25
CA GLY A 425 7.79 13.92 -42.39
C GLY A 425 7.21 12.85 -41.46
N GLY A 426 7.87 11.71 -41.37
CA GLY A 426 7.51 10.63 -40.45
C GLY A 426 7.53 11.05 -38.98
N LEU A 427 8.61 11.72 -38.56
CA LEU A 427 8.76 12.16 -37.18
C LEU A 427 7.75 13.27 -36.80
N ARG A 428 7.42 14.18 -37.73
CA ARG A 428 6.32 15.13 -37.53
C ARG A 428 4.97 14.44 -37.36
N THR A 429 4.70 13.40 -38.15
CA THR A 429 3.47 12.59 -38.04
C THR A 429 3.39 11.91 -36.67
N VAL A 430 4.51 11.34 -36.21
CA VAL A 430 4.64 10.75 -34.87
C VAL A 430 4.39 11.79 -33.78
N LEU A 431 4.99 12.97 -33.87
CA LEU A 431 4.84 14.03 -32.87
C LEU A 431 3.40 14.56 -32.76
N TRP A 432 2.72 14.77 -33.90
CA TRP A 432 1.30 15.11 -33.88
C TRP A 432 0.44 14.00 -33.29
N SER A 433 0.75 12.73 -33.59
CA SER A 433 0.05 11.58 -33.02
C SER A 433 0.27 11.47 -31.50
N MET A 434 1.50 11.71 -31.03
CA MET A 434 1.84 11.78 -29.60
C MET A 434 1.13 12.94 -28.90
N ALA A 435 1.09 14.12 -29.53
CA ALA A 435 0.38 15.28 -28.99
C ALA A 435 -1.13 15.02 -28.87
N GLY A 436 -1.74 14.43 -29.91
CA GLY A 436 -3.15 14.03 -29.91
C GLY A 436 -3.44 12.98 -28.84
N LEU A 437 -2.61 11.94 -28.72
CA LEU A 437 -2.72 10.92 -27.68
C LEU A 437 -2.62 11.52 -26.29
N ALA A 438 -1.64 12.38 -26.04
CA ALA A 438 -1.43 13.02 -24.75
C ALA A 438 -2.57 14.01 -24.39
N ALA A 439 -3.09 14.76 -25.36
CA ALA A 439 -4.24 15.63 -25.16
C ALA A 439 -5.51 14.82 -24.82
N ALA A 440 -5.78 13.75 -25.58
CA ALA A 440 -6.90 12.85 -25.32
C ALA A 440 -6.76 12.17 -23.94
N ALA A 441 -5.55 11.73 -23.57
CA ALA A 441 -5.26 11.19 -22.27
C ALA A 441 -5.46 12.22 -21.16
N ALA A 442 -5.00 13.47 -21.31
CA ALA A 442 -5.21 14.52 -20.32
C ALA A 442 -6.71 14.76 -20.04
N VAL A 443 -7.53 14.81 -21.10
CA VAL A 443 -9.00 14.92 -20.98
C VAL A 443 -9.59 13.67 -20.33
N ALA A 444 -9.21 12.48 -20.77
CA ALA A 444 -9.71 11.23 -20.21
C ALA A 444 -9.34 11.08 -18.72
N VAL A 445 -8.10 11.41 -18.34
CA VAL A 445 -7.64 11.43 -16.95
C VAL A 445 -8.45 12.44 -16.14
N ALA A 446 -8.66 13.65 -16.66
CA ALA A 446 -9.48 14.66 -15.98
C ALA A 446 -10.92 14.17 -15.75
N VAL A 447 -11.54 13.54 -16.76
CA VAL A 447 -12.90 13.00 -16.67
C VAL A 447 -12.96 11.82 -15.70
N LEU A 448 -12.05 10.85 -15.82
CA LEU A 448 -12.02 9.63 -15.00
C LEU A 448 -11.75 9.94 -13.53
N VAL A 449 -10.89 10.92 -13.25
CA VAL A 449 -10.60 11.36 -11.89
C VAL A 449 -11.76 12.17 -11.29
N ARG A 450 -12.47 12.99 -12.09
CA ARG A 450 -13.68 13.72 -11.66
C ARG A 450 -14.90 12.83 -11.46
N ARG A 451 -15.06 11.77 -12.26
CA ARG A 451 -16.18 10.81 -12.19
C ARG A 451 -16.13 9.88 -10.99
N SER A 452 -15.11 9.97 -10.15
CA SER A 452 -15.09 9.21 -8.90
C SER A 452 -16.10 9.82 -7.94
N PRO A 453 -17.18 9.09 -7.58
CA PRO A 453 -18.07 9.60 -6.55
C PRO A 453 -17.27 9.77 -5.26
N ALA A 454 -17.57 10.82 -4.49
CA ALA A 454 -17.23 10.85 -3.07
C ALA A 454 -17.57 9.47 -2.48
N PRO A 455 -16.75 8.90 -1.58
CA PRO A 455 -16.88 7.53 -1.10
C PRO A 455 -18.36 7.18 -0.88
N THR A 456 -18.88 6.31 -1.75
CA THR A 456 -20.30 6.04 -1.85
C THR A 456 -20.80 5.53 -0.50
N ALA A 457 -21.78 6.24 0.05
CA ALA A 457 -22.58 5.73 1.14
C ALA A 457 -23.11 4.33 0.75
N PRO A 458 -23.09 3.34 1.65
CA PRO A 458 -23.64 2.03 1.36
C PRO A 458 -25.09 2.16 0.91
N THR A 459 -25.40 1.56 -0.25
CA THR A 459 -26.73 1.49 -0.86
C THR A 459 -27.81 1.19 0.19
N PRO A 460 -28.95 1.89 0.20
CA PRO A 460 -30.06 1.55 1.08
C PRO A 460 -30.57 0.16 0.67
N LEU A 461 -30.46 -0.82 1.56
CA LEU A 461 -31.21 -2.06 1.42
C LEU A 461 -32.68 -1.74 1.72
N THR A 462 -33.55 -2.27 0.86
CA THR A 462 -35.01 -2.16 0.95
C THR A 462 -35.52 -2.57 2.34
N PRO A 463 -36.48 -1.85 2.93
CA PRO A 463 -37.03 -2.21 4.24
C PRO A 463 -37.67 -3.60 4.17
N VAL A 464 -37.13 -4.54 4.97
CA VAL A 464 -37.76 -5.84 5.20
C VAL A 464 -39.06 -5.59 5.95
N ARG A 465 -40.20 -5.87 5.30
CA ARG A 465 -41.50 -5.92 5.97
C ARG A 465 -41.44 -6.98 7.08
N ARG A 466 -41.76 -6.57 8.30
CA ARG A 466 -41.96 -7.47 9.45
C ARG A 466 -43.02 -8.52 9.07
N ALA A 467 -42.65 -9.78 9.07
CA ALA A 467 -43.60 -10.89 9.03
C ALA A 467 -44.06 -11.22 10.46
N PRO A 468 -45.31 -11.68 10.68
CA PRO A 468 -45.79 -12.10 12.00
C PRO A 468 -45.08 -13.39 12.44
N PHE A 469 -44.63 -13.42 13.69
CA PHE A 469 -44.04 -14.60 14.31
C PHE A 469 -45.06 -15.75 14.40
N SER A 470 -44.72 -16.91 13.85
CA SER A 470 -45.35 -18.19 14.20
C SER A 470 -44.37 -19.03 15.03
N THR A 471 -44.85 -19.49 16.19
CA THR A 471 -44.14 -20.35 17.13
C THR A 471 -43.85 -21.73 16.53
N VAL A 472 -42.56 -22.11 16.44
CA VAL A 472 -42.15 -23.48 16.15
C VAL A 472 -41.30 -24.01 17.30
N GLY A 473 -41.76 -25.12 17.89
CA GLY A 473 -41.18 -25.77 19.05
C GLY A 473 -39.83 -26.43 18.77
N VAL A 474 -38.91 -26.28 19.73
CA VAL A 474 -37.57 -26.87 19.70
C VAL A 474 -37.61 -28.27 20.32
N LYS A 475 -37.28 -29.31 19.54
CA LYS A 475 -36.95 -30.65 20.04
C LYS A 475 -35.49 -30.69 20.51
N ARG A 476 -35.27 -31.06 21.77
CA ARG A 476 -33.95 -31.34 22.38
C ARG A 476 -33.46 -32.72 21.93
N GLY A 477 -32.19 -32.81 21.50
CA GLY A 477 -31.45 -34.07 21.37
C GLY A 477 -30.31 -34.12 22.40
N PRO A 478 -29.97 -35.28 22.99
CA PRO A 478 -28.99 -35.37 24.07
C PRO A 478 -27.61 -35.71 23.51
N PHE A 479 -26.59 -34.94 23.89
CA PHE A 479 -25.22 -35.45 23.97
C PHE A 479 -24.50 -34.77 25.13
N LEU A 480 -24.32 -35.54 26.20
CA LEU A 480 -23.48 -35.21 27.35
C LEU A 480 -22.08 -35.76 27.09
N SER A 481 -21.05 -34.98 27.43
CA SER A 481 -20.01 -35.48 28.35
C SER A 481 -19.11 -34.37 28.90
N ARG A 482 -19.24 -34.19 30.21
CA ARG A 482 -18.19 -33.97 31.23
C ARG A 482 -17.34 -32.70 31.14
N LEU A 483 -17.69 -31.69 31.95
CA LEU A 483 -16.74 -30.97 32.81
C LEU A 483 -17.50 -30.43 34.02
N SER A 484 -16.91 -30.50 35.21
CA SER A 484 -17.53 -30.12 36.48
C SER A 484 -17.86 -28.62 36.55
N TRP A 485 -19.12 -28.26 36.80
CA TRP A 485 -19.51 -26.87 37.07
C TRP A 485 -20.00 -26.73 38.51
N ARG A 486 -19.33 -25.86 39.27
CA ARG A 486 -19.84 -25.26 40.50
C ARG A 486 -21.20 -24.59 40.23
N VAL A 487 -22.05 -24.54 41.25
CA VAL A 487 -23.38 -23.89 41.25
C VAL A 487 -23.34 -22.56 40.47
N MET A 488 -23.98 -22.51 39.31
CA MET A 488 -24.05 -21.31 38.47
C MET A 488 -25.17 -20.40 38.99
N THR A 489 -24.90 -19.09 39.09
CA THR A 489 -25.94 -18.07 39.38
C THR A 489 -26.86 -17.87 38.17
N ASP A 490 -28.09 -17.39 38.39
CA ASP A 490 -29.07 -17.09 37.32
C ASP A 490 -28.47 -16.17 36.23
N THR A 491 -27.77 -15.12 36.64
CA THR A 491 -26.99 -14.24 35.75
C THR A 491 -25.95 -14.98 34.91
N ALA A 492 -25.19 -15.91 35.51
CA ALA A 492 -24.15 -16.65 34.78
C ALA A 492 -24.76 -17.57 33.72
N GLN A 493 -25.90 -18.20 34.04
CA GLN A 493 -26.66 -19.00 33.09
C GLN A 493 -27.20 -18.13 31.95
N ARG A 494 -27.80 -16.98 32.27
CA ARG A 494 -28.35 -16.05 31.27
C ARG A 494 -27.31 -15.58 30.25
N LEU A 495 -26.11 -15.27 30.71
CA LEU A 495 -25.01 -14.86 29.82
C LEU A 495 -24.51 -16.01 28.91
N VAL A 496 -24.60 -17.26 29.38
CA VAL A 496 -24.31 -18.45 28.55
C VAL A 496 -25.38 -18.64 27.47
N GLU A 497 -26.66 -18.47 27.82
CA GLU A 497 -27.77 -18.51 26.87
C GLU A 497 -27.63 -17.46 25.76
N ILE A 498 -27.23 -16.23 26.13
CA ILE A 498 -26.99 -15.14 25.17
C ILE A 498 -25.84 -15.50 24.21
N ARG A 499 -24.76 -16.12 24.67
CA ARG A 499 -23.59 -16.43 23.84
C ARG A 499 -23.77 -17.64 22.92
N GLY A 500 -24.62 -18.59 23.32
CA GLY A 500 -24.60 -19.95 22.76
C GLY A 500 -23.44 -20.76 23.34
N GLY A 501 -23.50 -22.10 23.28
CA GLY A 501 -22.62 -23.05 23.98
C GLY A 501 -21.10 -23.01 23.67
N VAL A 502 -20.62 -21.94 23.04
CA VAL A 502 -19.21 -21.67 22.73
C VAL A 502 -18.48 -21.14 23.98
N PRO A 503 -17.15 -21.33 24.13
CA PRO A 503 -16.38 -20.69 25.20
C PRO A 503 -16.41 -19.15 25.14
N PRO A 504 -16.46 -18.43 26.29
CA PRO A 504 -16.45 -16.97 26.30
C PRO A 504 -15.12 -16.41 25.79
N ARG A 505 -15.20 -15.38 24.96
CA ARG A 505 -14.05 -14.51 24.64
C ARG A 505 -13.65 -13.72 25.89
N ARG A 506 -12.35 -13.72 26.18
CA ARG A 506 -11.77 -12.97 27.31
C ARG A 506 -11.78 -11.47 27.03
N HIS A 507 -11.86 -10.69 28.10
CA HIS A 507 -11.60 -9.25 28.03
C HIS A 507 -10.13 -8.99 27.73
N ASN A 508 -9.88 -7.85 27.11
CA ASN A 508 -8.56 -7.23 27.00
C ASN A 508 -8.69 -5.72 27.24
N ALA A 509 -7.58 -5.00 27.39
CA ALA A 509 -7.62 -3.56 27.65
C ALA A 509 -8.41 -2.79 26.57
N ARG A 510 -8.40 -3.24 25.31
CA ARG A 510 -9.20 -2.63 24.23
C ARG A 510 -10.69 -2.76 24.50
N THR A 511 -11.18 -3.92 24.95
CA THR A 511 -12.59 -4.10 25.29
C THR A 511 -13.01 -3.20 26.47
N ILE A 512 -12.15 -3.04 27.48
CA ILE A 512 -12.43 -2.16 28.62
C ILE A 512 -12.42 -0.69 28.18
N ALA A 513 -11.42 -0.27 27.40
CA ALA A 513 -11.34 1.07 26.82
C ALA A 513 -12.58 1.42 25.99
N ALA A 514 -13.08 0.47 25.19
CA ALA A 514 -14.28 0.63 24.38
C ALA A 514 -15.54 0.79 25.26
N LEU A 515 -15.64 -0.02 26.32
CA LEU A 515 -16.74 0.01 27.26
C LEU A 515 -16.78 1.35 28.01
N THR A 516 -15.64 1.83 28.51
CA THR A 516 -15.56 3.11 29.23
C THR A 516 -15.60 4.34 28.31
N GLY A 517 -15.35 4.16 27.01
CA GLY A 517 -15.56 5.21 26.01
C GLY A 517 -17.05 5.48 25.73
N ASN A 518 -17.93 4.52 26.04
CA ASN A 518 -19.38 4.67 25.95
C ASN A 518 -20.08 3.85 27.06
N PRO A 519 -19.93 4.27 28.34
CA PRO A 519 -20.21 3.46 29.53
C PRO A 519 -21.69 3.11 29.71
N GLY A 520 -22.58 3.89 29.10
CA GLY A 520 -24.03 3.63 29.17
C GLY A 520 -24.58 2.83 28.00
N CYS A 521 -23.74 2.10 27.26
CA CYS A 521 -24.16 1.24 26.15
C CYS A 521 -24.49 -0.18 26.64
N THR A 522 -25.77 -0.43 26.96
CA THR A 522 -26.28 -1.74 27.42
C THR A 522 -25.92 -2.87 26.47
N ARG A 523 -26.12 -2.65 25.16
CA ARG A 523 -25.83 -3.65 24.13
C ARG A 523 -24.37 -4.12 24.18
N ARG A 524 -23.42 -3.21 24.37
CA ARG A 524 -22.00 -3.54 24.47
C ARG A 524 -21.69 -4.27 25.78
N ALA A 525 -22.15 -3.72 26.90
CA ALA A 525 -21.90 -4.27 28.23
C ALA A 525 -22.37 -5.73 28.33
N VAL A 526 -23.58 -6.03 27.86
CA VAL A 526 -24.15 -7.39 27.87
C VAL A 526 -23.33 -8.35 27.00
N LEU A 527 -22.96 -7.95 25.79
CA LEU A 527 -22.18 -8.79 24.88
C LEU A 527 -20.74 -9.03 25.38
N ASP A 528 -20.14 -8.03 26.02
CA ASP A 528 -18.83 -8.15 26.66
C ASP A 528 -18.90 -9.07 27.87
N SER A 529 -19.86 -8.88 28.77
CA SER A 529 -20.06 -9.75 29.94
C SER A 529 -20.42 -11.18 29.55
N ALA A 530 -21.15 -11.37 28.45
CA ALA A 530 -21.45 -12.69 27.90
C ALA A 530 -20.25 -13.34 27.22
N GLY A 531 -19.18 -12.59 26.91
CA GLY A 531 -18.00 -13.10 26.20
C GLY A 531 -18.29 -13.44 24.74
N VAL A 532 -19.16 -12.67 24.07
CA VAL A 532 -19.53 -12.91 22.68
C VAL A 532 -18.39 -12.52 21.73
N ASP A 533 -18.16 -13.34 20.71
CA ASP A 533 -17.26 -13.03 19.58
C ASP A 533 -17.89 -11.99 18.65
N LYS A 534 -17.85 -10.73 19.10
CA LYS A 534 -18.45 -9.58 18.40
C LYS A 534 -17.92 -9.38 16.97
N PRO A 535 -16.63 -9.60 16.64
CA PRO A 535 -16.18 -9.59 15.25
C PRO A 535 -16.97 -10.57 14.36
N LYS A 536 -17.11 -11.83 14.79
CA LYS A 536 -17.89 -12.83 14.04
C LYS A 536 -19.37 -12.49 14.01
N LEU A 537 -19.92 -11.98 15.11
CA LEU A 537 -21.30 -11.51 15.16
C LEU A 537 -21.54 -10.41 14.13
N ALA A 538 -20.67 -9.40 14.09
CA ALA A 538 -20.73 -8.28 13.16
C ALA A 538 -20.59 -8.73 11.70
N GLU A 539 -19.70 -9.68 11.41
CA GLU A 539 -19.58 -10.31 10.09
C GLU A 539 -20.85 -11.08 9.71
N ARG A 540 -21.41 -11.86 10.63
CA ARG A 540 -22.60 -12.69 10.40
C ARG A 540 -23.84 -11.86 10.08
N ILE A 541 -23.99 -10.69 10.71
CA ILE A 541 -25.09 -9.74 10.44
C ILE A 541 -24.80 -8.77 9.27
N GLY A 542 -23.69 -8.93 8.55
CA GLY A 542 -23.37 -8.12 7.37
C GLY A 542 -22.75 -6.74 7.65
N PHE A 543 -22.27 -6.52 8.87
CA PHE A 543 -21.60 -5.27 9.31
C PHE A 543 -20.18 -5.53 9.82
N PRO A 544 -19.28 -6.16 9.04
CA PRO A 544 -17.94 -6.49 9.51
C PRO A 544 -17.17 -5.23 9.96
N ALA A 545 -16.57 -5.29 11.14
CA ALA A 545 -15.75 -4.20 11.66
C ALA A 545 -14.55 -3.96 10.73
N ARG A 546 -14.45 -2.76 10.15
CA ARG A 546 -13.39 -2.43 9.16
C ARG A 546 -12.06 -2.00 9.79
N PHE A 547 -11.96 -1.98 11.12
CA PHE A 547 -10.71 -1.70 11.83
C PHE A 547 -9.96 -3.01 12.08
N GLY A 548 -9.32 -3.53 11.05
CA GLY A 548 -8.39 -4.66 11.09
C GLY A 548 -7.03 -4.22 10.58
N GLN A 549 -5.97 -4.58 11.31
CA GLN A 549 -4.61 -4.44 10.78
C GLN A 549 -4.47 -5.33 9.54
N SER A 550 -3.88 -4.81 8.47
CA SER A 550 -3.48 -5.63 7.31
C SER A 550 -2.73 -6.88 7.80
N ARG A 551 -2.88 -8.04 7.14
CA ARG A 551 -2.06 -9.24 7.45
C ARG A 551 -0.57 -8.91 7.47
N PHE A 552 -0.13 -7.96 6.63
CA PHE A 552 1.22 -7.40 6.67
C PHE A 552 1.53 -6.66 7.98
N ALA A 553 0.62 -5.82 8.46
CA ALA A 553 0.78 -5.08 9.71
C ALA A 553 0.74 -6.01 10.94
N ILE A 554 -0.07 -7.07 10.92
CA ILE A 554 -0.09 -8.11 11.97
C ILE A 554 1.23 -8.90 11.95
N THR A 555 1.63 -9.43 10.80
CA THR A 555 2.87 -10.20 10.65
C THR A 555 4.09 -9.37 11.06
N ARG A 556 4.10 -8.10 10.66
CA ARG A 556 5.15 -7.15 11.03
C ARG A 556 5.10 -6.78 12.51
N GLY A 557 3.91 -6.62 13.08
CA GLY A 557 3.73 -6.38 14.52
C GLY A 557 4.28 -7.54 15.34
N ASN A 558 3.91 -8.77 14.99
CA ASN A 558 4.41 -9.97 15.65
C ASN A 558 5.93 -10.12 15.49
N ALA A 559 6.48 -9.81 14.30
CA ALA A 559 7.92 -9.84 14.07
C ALA A 559 8.66 -8.77 14.87
N PHE A 560 8.09 -7.56 15.00
CA PHE A 560 8.64 -6.49 15.83
C PHE A 560 8.61 -6.87 17.31
N GLU A 561 7.48 -7.40 17.79
CA GLU A 561 7.32 -7.88 19.16
C GLU A 561 8.32 -9.00 19.49
N ALA A 562 8.41 -10.02 18.63
CA ALA A 562 9.39 -11.10 18.78
C ALA A 562 10.83 -10.59 18.75
N GLN A 563 11.13 -9.57 17.96
CA GLN A 563 12.46 -8.96 17.90
C GLN A 563 12.81 -8.22 19.19
N VAL A 564 11.88 -7.46 19.79
CA VAL A 564 12.18 -6.74 21.03
C VAL A 564 12.20 -7.67 22.25
N LYS A 565 11.43 -8.76 22.22
CA LYS A 565 11.43 -9.82 23.24
C LYS A 565 12.56 -10.85 23.07
N ALA A 566 13.34 -10.76 21.98
CA ALA A 566 14.48 -11.66 21.75
C ALA A 566 15.52 -11.56 22.87
N ASP A 567 16.37 -12.59 22.98
CA ASP A 567 17.48 -12.65 23.95
C ASP A 567 17.07 -12.34 25.40
N GLY A 568 15.91 -12.89 25.81
CA GLY A 568 15.36 -12.68 27.16
C GLY A 568 14.95 -11.25 27.46
N GLY A 569 14.56 -10.47 26.44
CA GLY A 569 14.13 -9.08 26.60
C GLY A 569 15.24 -8.09 26.98
N SER A 570 16.51 -8.44 26.73
CA SER A 570 17.67 -7.57 27.01
C SER A 570 17.56 -6.19 26.32
N GLU A 571 17.12 -6.15 25.06
CA GLU A 571 16.89 -4.90 24.34
C GLU A 571 15.72 -4.09 24.93
N LEU A 572 14.64 -4.75 25.38
CA LEU A 572 13.56 -4.08 26.10
C LEU A 572 14.05 -3.48 27.41
N LEU A 573 14.81 -4.24 28.20
CA LEU A 573 15.38 -3.74 29.45
C LEU A 573 16.25 -2.51 29.20
N ARG A 574 17.12 -2.57 28.18
CA ARG A 574 17.99 -1.44 27.78
C ARG A 574 17.16 -0.21 27.42
N LEU A 575 16.14 -0.36 26.58
CA LEU A 575 15.26 0.74 26.14
C LEU A 575 14.45 1.34 27.29
N VAL A 576 13.91 0.51 28.17
CA VAL A 576 13.12 0.94 29.33
C VAL A 576 14.04 1.67 30.31
N ALA A 577 15.20 1.12 30.65
CA ALA A 577 16.16 1.73 31.56
C ALA A 577 16.70 3.07 31.02
N GLU A 578 17.11 3.10 29.74
CA GLU A 578 17.53 4.32 29.03
C GLU A 578 16.44 5.40 29.11
N ARG A 579 15.18 5.01 28.87
CA ARG A 579 14.07 5.98 28.85
C ARG A 579 13.68 6.48 30.23
N LEU A 580 13.85 5.67 31.27
CA LEU A 580 13.64 6.06 32.67
C LEU A 580 14.86 6.79 33.28
N GLY A 581 15.98 6.88 32.56
CA GLY A 581 17.19 7.56 33.04
C GLY A 581 17.94 6.79 34.12
N VAL A 582 17.83 5.45 34.13
CA VAL A 582 18.51 4.57 35.10
C VAL A 582 19.48 3.62 34.39
N PRO A 583 20.58 3.20 35.05
CA PRO A 583 21.49 2.21 34.47
C PRO A 583 20.79 0.85 34.31
N VAL A 584 21.21 0.08 33.31
CA VAL A 584 20.73 -1.29 33.10
C VAL A 584 21.17 -2.17 34.28
N PRO A 585 20.27 -2.76 35.07
CA PRO A 585 20.64 -3.55 36.24
C PRO A 585 21.31 -4.86 35.83
N ALA A 586 22.48 -5.17 36.40
CA ALA A 586 23.26 -6.36 36.05
C ALA A 586 22.58 -7.69 36.43
N GLY A 587 21.65 -7.67 37.38
CA GLY A 587 20.89 -8.85 37.85
C GLY A 587 19.44 -8.90 37.36
N ALA A 588 19.04 -8.09 36.38
CA ALA A 588 17.64 -8.03 35.97
C ALA A 588 17.16 -9.36 35.38
N THR A 589 16.06 -9.89 35.93
CA THR A 589 15.49 -11.17 35.50
C THR A 589 14.38 -10.97 34.48
N TRP A 590 14.25 -11.91 33.55
CA TRP A 590 13.14 -11.99 32.61
C TRP A 590 12.31 -13.24 32.92
N THR A 591 11.00 -13.05 33.13
CA THR A 591 10.08 -14.14 33.42
C THR A 591 8.88 -14.07 32.48
N ASP A 592 8.69 -15.12 31.67
CA ASP A 592 7.48 -15.30 30.86
C ASP A 592 6.37 -15.96 31.70
N LEU A 593 5.28 -15.24 31.91
CA LEU A 593 4.09 -15.68 32.65
C LEU A 593 2.93 -16.05 31.72
N GLY A 594 3.19 -16.11 30.41
CA GLY A 594 2.32 -16.65 29.37
C GLY A 594 2.10 -18.17 29.51
N GLY A 595 1.11 -18.71 28.78
CA GLY A 595 0.90 -20.17 28.71
C GLY A 595 -0.56 -20.64 28.58
N ALA A 596 -0.72 -21.93 28.27
CA ALA A 596 -2.01 -22.60 28.06
C ALA A 596 -2.63 -23.19 29.34
N ASP A 597 -2.03 -22.90 30.50
CA ASP A 597 -2.47 -23.41 31.81
C ASP A 597 -3.87 -22.89 32.19
N ASP A 598 -4.49 -23.55 33.18
CA ASP A 598 -5.77 -23.09 33.70
C ASP A 598 -5.65 -21.68 34.30
N LEU A 599 -6.71 -20.89 34.15
CA LEU A 599 -6.75 -19.47 34.53
C LEU A 599 -6.39 -19.21 36.02
N PRO A 600 -6.87 -20.00 36.99
CA PRO A 600 -6.53 -19.83 38.40
C PRO A 600 -5.04 -20.00 38.67
N ASP A 601 -4.41 -21.02 38.07
CA ASP A 601 -2.99 -21.32 38.25
C ASP A 601 -2.13 -20.21 37.66
N ARG A 602 -2.48 -19.76 36.44
CA ARG A 602 -1.78 -18.63 35.80
C ARG A 602 -1.90 -17.34 36.59
N ARG A 603 -3.07 -17.09 37.19
CA ARG A 603 -3.30 -15.93 38.07
C ARG A 603 -2.42 -16.00 39.31
N GLU A 604 -2.38 -17.15 39.98
CA GLU A 604 -1.57 -17.30 41.20
C GLU A 604 -0.07 -17.15 40.91
N ARG A 605 0.42 -17.73 39.81
CA ARG A 605 1.82 -17.53 39.39
C ARG A 605 2.12 -16.06 39.08
N SER A 606 1.21 -15.37 38.38
CA SER A 606 1.40 -13.94 38.05
C SER A 606 1.44 -13.08 39.31
N ARG A 607 0.53 -13.34 40.26
CA ARG A 607 0.51 -12.72 41.58
C ARG A 607 1.82 -12.98 42.34
N ALA A 608 2.20 -14.25 42.49
CA ALA A 608 3.40 -14.64 43.23
C ALA A 608 4.68 -14.03 42.63
N ALA A 609 4.79 -13.96 41.30
CA ALA A 609 5.95 -13.34 40.64
C ALA A 609 6.02 -11.82 40.84
N LEU A 610 4.90 -11.12 40.71
CA LEU A 610 4.84 -9.65 40.84
C LEU A 610 5.01 -9.17 42.28
N ILE A 611 4.61 -9.98 43.26
CA ILE A 611 4.65 -9.63 44.69
C ILE A 611 5.87 -10.22 45.40
N GLY A 612 6.31 -11.43 44.99
CA GLY A 612 7.37 -12.19 45.64
C GLY A 612 8.80 -11.90 45.17
N GLY A 613 8.99 -11.08 44.14
CA GLY A 613 10.32 -10.62 43.75
C GLY A 613 10.94 -9.75 44.84
N GLY A 614 12.24 -9.94 45.14
CA GLY A 614 13.00 -9.03 46.02
C GLY A 614 13.10 -7.61 45.45
N ASP A 615 13.92 -6.74 46.05
CA ASP A 615 14.12 -5.36 45.56
C ASP A 615 14.89 -5.27 44.21
N GLU A 616 15.16 -6.40 43.57
CA GLU A 616 15.83 -6.47 42.27
C GLU A 616 14.88 -6.13 41.12
N ALA A 617 15.40 -5.45 40.10
CA ALA A 617 14.64 -5.11 38.91
C ALA A 617 14.29 -6.38 38.10
N ALA A 618 13.07 -6.45 37.59
CA ALA A 618 12.61 -7.59 36.79
C ALA A 618 11.69 -7.16 35.65
N LEU A 619 11.69 -7.93 34.56
CA LEU A 619 10.72 -7.83 33.47
C LEU A 619 9.83 -9.07 33.47
N PHE A 620 8.52 -8.84 33.56
CA PHE A 620 7.50 -9.87 33.50
C PHE A 620 6.75 -9.74 32.18
N ASP A 621 6.83 -10.78 31.34
CA ASP A 621 6.12 -10.87 30.06
C ASP A 621 4.76 -11.55 30.28
N HIS A 622 3.71 -10.94 29.74
CA HIS A 622 2.32 -11.44 29.82
C HIS A 622 1.80 -11.83 31.23
N PRO A 623 1.99 -11.00 32.29
CA PRO A 623 1.38 -11.30 33.59
C PRO A 623 -0.14 -11.21 33.51
N LEU A 624 -0.85 -12.06 34.25
CA LEU A 624 -2.31 -12.03 34.32
C LEU A 624 -2.79 -11.16 35.49
N LEU A 625 -3.39 -10.01 35.18
CA LEU A 625 -3.94 -9.06 36.15
C LEU A 625 -5.46 -9.16 36.23
N GLY A 626 -6.02 -8.83 37.39
CA GLY A 626 -7.47 -8.78 37.60
C GLY A 626 -7.98 -7.34 37.72
N LEU A 627 -9.17 -7.07 37.19
CA LEU A 627 -9.86 -5.79 37.33
C LEU A 627 -11.35 -6.03 37.57
N GLU A 628 -11.98 -5.28 38.48
CA GLU A 628 -13.44 -5.29 38.65
C GLU A 628 -14.12 -4.44 37.55
N VAL A 629 -15.07 -5.04 36.82
CA VAL A 629 -15.84 -4.37 35.76
C VAL A 629 -17.32 -4.75 35.91
N ALA A 630 -18.18 -3.76 36.16
CA ALA A 630 -19.62 -3.94 36.36
C ALA A 630 -19.98 -5.01 37.43
N GLY A 631 -19.19 -5.09 38.51
CA GLY A 631 -19.37 -6.04 39.62
C GLY A 631 -18.85 -7.45 39.32
N ARG A 632 -18.02 -7.63 38.29
CA ARG A 632 -17.37 -8.90 37.96
C ARG A 632 -15.87 -8.71 37.77
N ARG A 633 -15.08 -9.61 38.34
CA ARG A 633 -13.65 -9.71 38.08
C ARG A 633 -13.38 -10.19 36.66
N VAL A 634 -12.70 -9.39 35.86
CA VAL A 634 -12.17 -9.74 34.54
C VAL A 634 -10.66 -9.88 34.61
N HIS A 635 -10.09 -10.67 33.70
CA HIS A 635 -8.64 -10.90 33.63
C HIS A 635 -8.06 -10.22 32.39
N LEU A 636 -6.92 -9.58 32.56
CA LEU A 636 -6.23 -8.74 31.60
C LEU A 636 -4.76 -9.15 31.51
N GLU A 637 -4.19 -9.03 30.32
CA GLU A 637 -2.85 -9.50 30.01
C GLU A 637 -2.08 -8.35 29.33
N PRO A 638 -1.41 -7.46 30.10
CA PRO A 638 -0.47 -6.49 29.55
C PRO A 638 0.66 -7.19 28.80
N ASP A 639 1.27 -6.47 27.85
CA ASP A 639 2.42 -7.00 27.12
C ASP A 639 3.57 -7.25 28.11
N LEU A 640 3.94 -6.25 28.91
CA LEU A 640 5.04 -6.31 29.87
C LEU A 640 4.79 -5.46 31.13
N VAL A 641 5.33 -5.93 32.26
CA VAL A 641 5.47 -5.15 33.49
C VAL A 641 6.95 -5.12 33.90
N ALA A 642 7.52 -3.93 33.92
CA ALA A 642 8.83 -3.69 34.51
C ALA A 642 8.67 -3.41 36.00
N ALA A 643 9.15 -4.31 36.84
CA ALA A 643 9.08 -4.19 38.29
C ALA A 643 10.38 -3.62 38.85
N ARG A 644 10.23 -2.73 39.84
CA ARG A 644 11.32 -2.12 40.65
C ARG A 644 12.39 -1.37 39.85
N LEU A 645 12.20 -1.16 38.55
CA LEU A 645 13.07 -0.32 37.74
C LEU A 645 12.81 1.14 38.13
N ALA A 646 13.86 1.88 38.51
CA ALA A 646 13.74 3.18 39.19
C ALA A 646 12.89 3.14 40.49
N GLY A 647 12.86 1.99 41.19
CA GLY A 647 12.13 1.81 42.45
C GLY A 647 10.59 1.70 42.30
N ARG A 648 10.07 1.60 41.08
CA ARG A 648 8.62 1.59 40.79
C ARG A 648 8.24 0.46 39.84
N PHE A 649 6.94 0.19 39.73
CA PHE A 649 6.40 -0.62 38.63
C PHE A 649 6.04 0.28 37.44
N HIS A 650 6.41 -0.14 36.25
CA HIS A 650 6.04 0.50 34.99
C HIS A 650 5.36 -0.52 34.07
N VAL A 651 4.20 -0.15 33.53
CA VAL A 651 3.60 -0.88 32.41
C VAL A 651 4.41 -0.53 31.16
N VAL A 652 4.77 -1.56 30.39
CA VAL A 652 5.48 -1.42 29.13
C VAL A 652 4.61 -1.99 28.03
N GLU A 653 4.29 -1.17 27.03
CA GLU A 653 3.43 -1.56 25.91
C GLU A 653 4.25 -1.62 24.62
N ILE A 654 4.10 -2.70 23.88
CA ILE A 654 4.75 -2.87 22.58
C ILE A 654 3.70 -2.61 21.50
N LYS A 655 3.86 -1.55 20.71
CA LYS A 655 2.93 -1.23 19.62
C LYS A 655 3.62 -1.26 18.28
N SER A 656 2.90 -1.76 17.27
CA SER A 656 3.41 -1.94 15.91
C SER A 656 3.29 -0.71 15.01
N PHE A 657 2.80 0.42 15.53
CA PHE A 657 2.67 1.64 14.74
C PHE A 657 3.95 2.47 14.75
N PRO A 658 4.33 3.08 13.62
CA PRO A 658 5.58 3.80 13.49
C PRO A 658 5.56 5.14 14.24
N VAL A 659 6.69 5.49 14.87
CA VAL A 659 6.99 6.85 15.35
C VAL A 659 7.81 7.56 14.28
N ILE A 660 7.18 8.36 13.43
CA ILE A 660 7.80 9.04 12.29
C ILE A 660 8.36 10.38 12.74
N ASP A 661 9.68 10.55 12.66
CA ASP A 661 10.36 11.81 13.02
C ASP A 661 10.06 12.25 14.47
N GLY A 662 10.00 11.29 15.38
CA GLY A 662 9.67 11.52 16.79
C GLY A 662 8.18 11.71 17.08
N GLN A 663 7.32 11.63 16.06
CA GLN A 663 5.87 11.78 16.19
C GLN A 663 5.15 10.49 15.79
N ALA A 664 4.30 9.98 16.68
CA ALA A 664 3.38 8.90 16.34
C ALA A 664 2.00 9.46 16.01
N ASP A 665 1.21 8.68 15.27
CA ASP A 665 -0.19 8.99 14.99
C ASP A 665 -0.95 9.29 16.30
N PRO A 666 -1.45 10.53 16.50
CA PRO A 666 -2.07 10.94 17.76
C PRO A 666 -3.26 10.06 18.15
N ALA A 667 -4.01 9.55 17.17
CA ALA A 667 -5.15 8.66 17.43
C ALA A 667 -4.69 7.32 18.01
N LYS A 668 -3.56 6.78 17.51
CA LYS A 668 -2.99 5.52 18.00
C LYS A 668 -2.33 5.67 19.36
N VAL A 669 -1.64 6.78 19.60
CA VAL A 669 -1.05 7.11 20.91
C VAL A 669 -2.16 7.28 21.95
N SER A 670 -3.23 8.01 21.60
CA SER A 670 -4.39 8.18 22.48
C SER A 670 -5.05 6.84 22.82
N ALA A 671 -5.25 5.97 21.83
CA ALA A 671 -5.78 4.63 22.05
C ALA A 671 -4.87 3.76 22.94
N ALA A 672 -3.54 3.84 22.72
CA ALA A 672 -2.56 3.15 23.57
C ALA A 672 -2.62 3.68 25.02
N ALA A 673 -2.66 5.00 25.22
CA ALA A 673 -2.75 5.62 26.56
C ALA A 673 -3.96 5.11 27.36
N ILE A 674 -5.12 5.01 26.72
CA ILE A 674 -6.33 4.51 27.36
C ILE A 674 -6.17 3.03 27.73
N GLN A 675 -5.61 2.21 26.83
CA GLN A 675 -5.35 0.79 27.10
C GLN A 675 -4.36 0.60 28.25
N SER A 676 -3.25 1.33 28.25
CA SER A 676 -2.23 1.26 29.30
C SER A 676 -2.77 1.70 30.66
N ALA A 677 -3.68 2.68 30.70
CA ALA A 677 -4.34 3.08 31.94
C ALA A 677 -5.14 1.92 32.57
N VAL A 678 -5.72 1.04 31.75
CA VAL A 678 -6.41 -0.17 32.25
C VAL A 678 -5.43 -1.09 32.97
N TYR A 679 -4.25 -1.33 32.39
CA TYR A 679 -3.23 -2.18 33.00
C TYR A 679 -2.61 -1.56 34.25
N VAL A 680 -2.35 -0.25 34.25
CA VAL A 680 -1.86 0.47 35.44
C VAL A 680 -2.89 0.37 36.57
N LEU A 681 -4.18 0.53 36.28
CA LEU A 681 -5.23 0.39 37.28
C LEU A 681 -5.32 -1.05 37.84
N ALA A 682 -5.28 -2.06 36.96
CA ALA A 682 -5.32 -3.46 37.36
C ALA A 682 -4.11 -3.86 38.24
N LEU A 683 -2.92 -3.33 37.95
CA LEU A 683 -1.72 -3.54 38.75
C LEU A 683 -1.80 -2.82 40.11
N ARG A 684 -2.37 -1.62 40.15
CA ARG A 684 -2.65 -0.88 41.39
C ARG A 684 -3.62 -1.62 42.30
N GLU A 685 -4.67 -2.22 41.73
CA GLU A 685 -5.60 -3.06 42.49
C GLU A 685 -4.94 -4.31 43.05
N LEU A 686 -4.06 -4.96 42.27
CA LEU A 686 -3.29 -6.11 42.75
C LEU A 686 -2.43 -5.72 43.96
N LEU A 687 -1.64 -4.65 43.86
CA LEU A 687 -0.79 -4.20 44.98
C LEU A 687 -1.61 -3.80 46.20
N ALA A 688 -2.73 -3.08 46.00
CA ALA A 688 -3.62 -2.70 47.08
C ALA A 688 -4.20 -3.92 47.82
N ALA A 689 -4.62 -4.95 47.06
CA ALA A 689 -5.17 -6.18 47.64
C ALA A 689 -4.14 -6.96 48.47
N GLU A 690 -2.86 -6.81 48.17
CA GLU A 690 -1.73 -7.42 48.87
C GLU A 690 -1.13 -6.52 49.96
N GLY A 691 -1.75 -5.36 50.25
CA GLY A 691 -1.31 -4.45 51.30
C GLY A 691 -0.11 -3.56 50.95
N HIS A 692 0.28 -3.49 49.67
CA HIS A 692 1.32 -2.60 49.19
C HIS A 692 0.76 -1.25 48.74
N ASP A 693 1.60 -0.20 48.75
CA ASP A 693 1.24 1.12 48.27
C ASP A 693 0.97 1.10 46.73
N PRO A 694 -0.25 1.43 46.27
CA PRO A 694 -0.56 1.48 44.84
C PRO A 694 0.24 2.53 44.06
N ASP A 695 0.76 3.57 44.71
CA ASP A 695 1.54 4.60 44.03
C ASP A 695 2.96 4.15 43.66
N LEU A 696 3.36 2.95 44.10
CA LEU A 696 4.49 2.23 43.54
C LEU A 696 4.32 1.95 42.03
N VAL A 697 3.09 1.90 41.52
CA VAL A 697 2.84 1.84 40.07
C VAL A 697 2.89 3.25 39.49
N SER A 698 3.89 3.48 38.63
CA SER A 698 4.05 4.74 37.92
C SER A 698 2.90 4.97 36.94
N PRO A 699 2.36 6.21 36.87
CA PRO A 699 1.44 6.59 35.81
C PRO A 699 2.17 6.92 34.49
N GLU A 700 3.50 6.88 34.46
CA GLU A 700 4.28 7.00 33.23
C GLU A 700 4.54 5.60 32.64
N VAL A 701 3.84 5.32 31.55
CA VAL A 701 3.91 4.07 30.80
C VAL A 701 5.02 4.17 29.77
N VAL A 702 5.80 3.11 29.60
CA VAL A 702 6.82 3.04 28.55
C VAL A 702 6.19 2.46 27.30
N LEU A 703 6.08 3.27 26.25
CA LEU A 703 5.58 2.86 24.96
C LEU A 703 6.76 2.52 24.04
N VAL A 704 6.88 1.25 23.66
CA VAL A 704 7.90 0.74 22.74
C VAL A 704 7.30 0.59 21.35
N CYS A 705 7.78 1.37 20.40
CA CYS A 705 7.28 1.41 19.02
C CYS A 705 8.43 1.27 18.01
N PRO A 706 8.14 0.84 16.77
CA PRO A 706 9.10 0.97 15.69
C PRO A 706 9.37 2.44 15.38
N ARG A 707 10.64 2.80 15.29
CA ARG A 707 11.11 4.09 14.77
C ARG A 707 10.81 4.13 13.28
N ASP A 708 9.91 5.05 12.93
CA ASP A 708 9.42 5.29 11.57
C ASP A 708 9.00 3.96 10.92
N PHE A 709 9.22 3.79 9.62
CA PHE A 709 8.91 2.54 8.95
C PHE A 709 9.96 1.44 9.16
N ALA A 710 10.94 1.55 10.06
CA ALA A 710 11.90 0.47 10.40
C ALA A 710 11.38 -0.44 11.53
N ASN A 711 12.05 -1.56 11.80
CA ASN A 711 11.81 -2.36 13.01
C ASN A 711 12.84 -2.02 14.10
N GLN A 712 13.45 -0.83 14.04
CA GLN A 712 14.31 -0.36 15.12
C GLN A 712 13.42 0.12 16.26
N PRO A 713 13.53 -0.43 17.48
CA PRO A 713 12.66 -0.02 18.57
C PRO A 713 13.05 1.36 19.12
N VAL A 714 12.04 2.12 19.53
CA VAL A 714 12.16 3.34 20.34
C VAL A 714 11.20 3.27 21.50
N ALA A 715 11.68 3.69 22.66
CA ALA A 715 10.84 3.89 23.83
C ALA A 715 10.45 5.38 23.95
N SER A 716 9.22 5.63 24.38
CA SER A 716 8.71 6.96 24.74
C SER A 716 7.91 6.85 26.02
N LEU A 717 7.89 7.92 26.82
CA LEU A 717 7.06 7.96 28.02
C LEU A 717 5.69 8.51 27.67
N LEU A 718 4.67 7.86 28.22
CA LEU A 718 3.28 8.23 28.05
C LEU A 718 2.66 8.41 29.43
N ASP A 719 2.36 9.66 29.79
CA ASP A 719 1.65 9.97 31.03
C ASP A 719 0.15 9.63 30.86
N VAL A 720 -0.33 8.70 31.68
CA VAL A 720 -1.73 8.24 31.66
C VAL A 720 -2.57 8.72 32.84
N ARG A 721 -2.11 9.70 33.65
CA ARG A 721 -2.86 10.21 34.82
C ARG A 721 -4.28 10.65 34.46
N LYS A 722 -4.44 11.38 33.36
CA LYS A 722 -5.75 11.86 32.89
C LYS A 722 -6.66 10.69 32.55
N GLN A 723 -6.13 9.69 31.84
CA GLN A 723 -6.85 8.50 31.42
C GLN A 723 -7.24 7.64 32.63
N LEU A 724 -6.35 7.49 33.63
CA LEU A 724 -6.64 6.80 34.88
C LEU A 724 -7.79 7.44 35.66
N LEU A 725 -7.77 8.78 35.81
CA LEU A 725 -8.84 9.52 36.49
C LEU A 725 -10.19 9.32 35.80
N VAL A 726 -10.21 9.39 34.46
CA VAL A 726 -11.43 9.16 33.68
C VAL A 726 -11.88 7.72 33.77
N LEU A 727 -10.97 6.76 33.59
CA LEU A 727 -11.24 5.33 33.60
C LEU A 727 -11.88 4.90 34.92
N ARG A 728 -11.28 5.25 36.06
CA ARG A 728 -11.80 4.92 37.39
C ARG A 728 -13.21 5.47 37.58
N ARG A 729 -13.42 6.76 37.24
CA ARG A 729 -14.74 7.39 37.32
C ARG A 729 -15.78 6.69 36.46
N GLN A 730 -15.41 6.21 35.26
CA GLN A 730 -16.36 5.51 34.40
C GLN A 730 -16.68 4.12 34.92
N LEU A 731 -15.68 3.35 35.37
CA LEU A 731 -15.89 2.03 35.96
C LEU A 731 -16.79 2.10 37.20
N ASP A 732 -16.58 3.10 38.08
CA ASP A 732 -17.40 3.30 39.30
C ASP A 732 -18.86 3.65 38.98
N ARG A 733 -19.13 4.24 37.81
CA ARG A 733 -20.47 4.67 37.37
C ARG A 733 -21.19 3.65 36.49
N MET A 734 -20.53 2.57 36.13
CA MET A 734 -21.16 1.55 35.30
C MET A 734 -22.24 0.81 36.07
N ALA A 735 -23.40 0.62 35.43
CA ALA A 735 -24.46 -0.24 35.95
C ALA A 735 -23.95 -1.68 36.10
N ARG A 736 -24.40 -2.38 37.14
CA ARG A 736 -24.07 -3.79 37.32
C ARG A 736 -24.70 -4.60 36.19
N ILE A 737 -24.04 -5.68 35.81
CA ILE A 737 -24.56 -6.55 34.75
C ILE A 737 -25.93 -7.13 35.10
N ASP A 738 -26.19 -7.37 36.38
CA ASP A 738 -27.47 -7.89 36.87
C ASP A 738 -28.62 -6.92 36.54
N ASP A 739 -28.42 -5.62 36.77
CA ASP A 739 -29.39 -4.57 36.45
C ASP A 739 -29.59 -4.43 34.94
N LEU A 740 -28.50 -4.47 34.17
CA LEU A 740 -28.57 -4.35 32.71
C LEU A 740 -29.30 -5.52 32.05
N LEU A 741 -29.20 -6.73 32.62
CA LEU A 741 -29.91 -7.90 32.10
C LEU A 741 -31.41 -7.86 32.36
N ALA A 742 -31.86 -7.16 33.41
CA ALA A 742 -33.29 -6.97 33.67
C ALA A 742 -33.98 -6.17 32.54
N ASP A 743 -33.26 -5.24 31.92
CA ASP A 743 -33.74 -4.41 30.80
C ASP A 743 -33.58 -5.08 29.42
N VAL A 744 -32.97 -6.26 29.35
CA VAL A 744 -32.73 -7.00 28.09
C VAL A 744 -33.86 -8.01 27.85
N PRO A 745 -34.49 -8.02 26.66
CA PRO A 745 -35.59 -8.95 26.37
C PRO A 745 -35.24 -10.42 26.62
N ALA A 746 -36.21 -11.20 27.14
CA ALA A 746 -36.04 -12.63 27.44
C ALA A 746 -35.55 -13.46 26.23
N GLY A 747 -35.91 -13.08 25.00
CA GLY A 747 -35.47 -13.72 23.75
C GLY A 747 -34.16 -13.19 23.16
N PHE A 748 -33.45 -12.27 23.82
CA PHE A 748 -32.18 -11.73 23.32
C PHE A 748 -31.12 -12.83 23.20
N THR A 749 -30.57 -13.01 22.00
CA THR A 749 -29.49 -13.95 21.72
C THR A 749 -28.44 -13.32 20.82
N ALA A 750 -27.20 -13.71 21.04
CA ALA A 750 -26.05 -13.44 20.21
C ALA A 750 -25.32 -14.76 19.84
N ASP A 751 -26.06 -15.89 19.89
CA ASP A 751 -25.55 -17.21 19.50
C ASP A 751 -25.30 -17.24 17.99
N LEU A 752 -24.03 -17.40 17.62
CA LEU A 752 -23.60 -17.43 16.23
C LEU A 752 -24.17 -18.61 15.42
N ALA A 753 -24.77 -19.61 16.08
CA ALA A 753 -25.52 -20.68 15.43
C ALA A 753 -26.88 -20.23 14.87
N ALA A 754 -27.45 -19.12 15.38
CA ALA A 754 -28.69 -18.57 14.87
C ALA A 754 -28.52 -17.96 13.46
N ASP A 755 -29.62 -17.83 12.73
CA ASP A 755 -29.61 -17.19 11.42
C ASP A 755 -29.39 -15.65 11.55
N PRO A 756 -28.83 -14.99 10.51
CA PRO A 756 -28.54 -13.56 10.57
C PRO A 756 -29.75 -12.66 10.85
N ALA A 757 -30.96 -13.03 10.41
CA ALA A 757 -32.15 -12.21 10.62
C ALA A 757 -32.58 -12.24 12.09
N THR A 758 -32.54 -13.41 12.72
CA THR A 758 -32.79 -13.56 14.17
C THR A 758 -31.77 -12.77 14.99
N LEU A 759 -30.48 -12.86 14.66
CA LEU A 759 -29.43 -12.09 15.34
C LEU A 759 -29.63 -10.58 15.19
N THR A 760 -29.97 -10.12 13.99
CA THR A 760 -30.24 -8.69 13.73
C THR A 760 -31.45 -8.21 14.52
N ALA A 761 -32.53 -8.99 14.56
CA ALA A 761 -33.74 -8.65 15.32
C ALA A 761 -33.48 -8.62 16.83
N ALA A 762 -32.72 -9.58 17.36
CA ALA A 762 -32.32 -9.61 18.76
C ALA A 762 -31.49 -8.38 19.13
N LEU A 763 -30.47 -8.02 18.32
CA LEU A 763 -29.65 -6.83 18.54
C LEU A 763 -30.46 -5.53 18.50
N ALA A 764 -31.41 -5.41 17.55
CA ALA A 764 -32.30 -4.25 17.44
C ALA A 764 -33.27 -4.14 18.64
N GLY A 765 -33.55 -5.24 19.34
CA GLY A 765 -34.36 -5.24 20.57
C GLY A 765 -33.72 -4.54 21.77
N VAL A 766 -32.41 -4.25 21.70
CA VAL A 766 -31.69 -3.43 22.69
C VAL A 766 -31.26 -2.13 22.02
N PRO A 767 -31.75 -0.94 22.44
CA PRO A 767 -31.49 0.33 21.76
C PRO A 767 -30.01 0.63 21.50
N ALA A 768 -29.71 1.12 20.30
CA ALA A 768 -28.35 1.49 19.92
C ALA A 768 -27.96 2.84 20.53
N ARG A 769 -27.01 2.85 21.47
CA ARG A 769 -26.38 4.07 21.96
C ARG A 769 -25.10 4.35 21.17
N TYR A 770 -25.22 4.81 19.93
CA TYR A 770 -24.05 5.11 19.10
C TYR A 770 -23.42 6.47 19.45
N ALA A 771 -22.09 6.51 19.44
CA ALA A 771 -21.29 7.73 19.43
C ALA A 771 -20.17 7.58 18.39
N PRO A 772 -19.72 8.63 17.68
CA PRO A 772 -18.70 8.52 16.63
C PRO A 772 -17.42 7.83 17.06
N GLU A 773 -17.03 7.99 18.32
CA GLU A 773 -15.85 7.37 18.95
C GLU A 773 -15.96 5.84 18.96
N CYS A 774 -17.18 5.30 18.92
CA CYS A 774 -17.42 3.86 18.83
C CYS A 774 -16.78 3.26 17.58
N LEU A 775 -16.65 4.00 16.47
CA LEU A 775 -16.00 3.48 15.27
C LEU A 775 -14.57 3.03 15.58
N ALA A 776 -13.81 3.75 16.40
CA ALA A 776 -12.43 3.39 16.72
C ALA A 776 -12.32 2.17 17.66
N ALA A 777 -13.34 1.91 18.49
CA ALA A 777 -13.20 1.04 19.65
C ALA A 777 -14.18 -0.14 19.72
N CYS A 778 -15.29 -0.12 18.98
CA CYS A 778 -16.37 -1.10 19.07
C CYS A 778 -16.60 -1.85 17.74
N GLU A 779 -16.58 -3.18 17.80
CA GLU A 779 -16.76 -4.04 16.62
C GLU A 779 -18.18 -3.96 16.01
N LEU A 780 -19.19 -3.56 16.80
CA LEU A 780 -20.56 -3.37 16.34
C LEU A 780 -20.86 -1.93 15.87
N ALA A 781 -19.86 -1.03 15.88
CA ALA A 781 -20.10 0.38 15.61
C ALA A 781 -20.73 0.66 14.24
N TYR A 782 -20.41 -0.14 13.21
CA TYR A 782 -21.00 0.02 11.89
C TYR A 782 -22.49 -0.33 11.84
N PHE A 783 -22.90 -1.38 12.58
CA PHE A 783 -24.30 -1.75 12.75
C PHE A 783 -25.05 -0.66 13.54
N CYS A 784 -24.53 -0.26 14.69
CA CYS A 784 -25.14 0.80 15.51
C CYS A 784 -25.19 2.15 14.77
N ARG A 785 -24.19 2.49 13.94
CA ARG A 785 -24.20 3.68 13.10
C ARG A 785 -25.25 3.60 12.00
N HIS A 786 -25.48 2.40 11.46
CA HIS A 786 -26.52 2.18 10.47
C HIS A 786 -27.90 2.40 11.09
N GLU A 787 -28.14 1.92 12.30
CA GLU A 787 -29.36 2.21 13.06
C GLU A 787 -29.49 3.68 13.44
N ALA A 788 -28.37 4.37 13.74
CA ALA A 788 -28.36 5.79 14.07
C ALA A 788 -28.48 6.73 12.84
N ARG A 789 -28.69 6.20 11.62
CA ARG A 789 -28.88 7.04 10.43
C ARG A 789 -30.13 7.91 10.59
N GLY A 790 -30.00 9.19 10.30
CA GLY A 790 -31.09 10.16 10.50
C GLY A 790 -31.14 10.73 11.92
N HIS A 791 -30.36 10.21 12.87
CA HIS A 791 -30.25 10.76 14.22
C HIS A 791 -29.00 11.64 14.37
N THR A 792 -29.11 12.69 15.17
CA THR A 792 -28.00 13.62 15.47
C THR A 792 -26.90 12.96 16.32
N THR A 793 -27.19 11.85 17.00
CA THR A 793 -26.20 11.00 17.68
C THR A 793 -25.09 10.54 16.75
N ALA A 794 -25.39 10.36 15.45
CA ALA A 794 -24.41 10.00 14.44
C ALA A 794 -23.39 11.11 14.12
N LEU A 795 -23.70 12.37 14.47
CA LEU A 795 -22.87 13.55 14.25
C LEU A 795 -21.92 13.84 15.41
N GLY A 796 -22.10 13.15 16.54
CA GLY A 796 -21.27 13.31 17.75
C GLY A 796 -21.83 14.30 18.74
N ARG A 797 -21.35 14.19 19.98
CA ARG A 797 -21.87 14.95 21.10
C ARG A 797 -21.80 16.47 20.90
N PRO A 798 -20.65 17.06 20.47
CA PRO A 798 -20.55 18.51 20.30
C PRO A 798 -21.53 19.04 19.26
N VAL A 799 -21.68 18.34 18.13
CA VAL A 799 -22.62 18.73 17.08
C VAL A 799 -24.04 18.59 17.58
N ARG A 800 -24.41 17.48 18.22
CA ARG A 800 -25.75 17.29 18.78
C ARG A 800 -26.09 18.37 19.82
N GLU A 801 -25.13 18.86 20.61
CA GLU A 801 -25.33 19.97 21.55
C GLU A 801 -25.52 21.30 20.82
N ALA A 802 -24.69 21.59 19.82
CA ALA A 802 -24.84 22.77 18.97
C ALA A 802 -26.18 22.79 18.21
N LEU A 803 -26.77 21.63 17.94
CA LEU A 803 -28.10 21.46 17.35
C LEU A 803 -29.24 21.50 18.39
N GLY A 804 -28.99 22.01 19.60
CA GLY A 804 -30.02 22.15 20.64
C GLY A 804 -30.45 20.85 21.29
N GLY A 805 -29.67 19.77 21.16
CA GLY A 805 -30.00 18.46 21.72
C GLY A 805 -31.10 17.70 20.99
N ILE A 806 -31.55 18.18 19.82
CA ILE A 806 -32.58 17.53 19.01
C ILE A 806 -32.07 16.17 18.52
N ASP A 807 -32.87 15.11 18.62
CA ASP A 807 -32.43 13.73 18.32
C ASP A 807 -32.45 13.38 16.84
N GLU A 808 -33.32 13.99 16.04
CA GLU A 808 -33.49 13.69 14.61
C GLU A 808 -32.96 14.81 13.70
N ILE A 809 -32.17 14.44 12.70
CA ILE A 809 -31.62 15.38 11.70
C ILE A 809 -32.75 16.02 10.89
N GLY A 810 -33.80 15.26 10.58
CA GLY A 810 -34.97 15.78 9.85
C GLY A 810 -35.67 16.90 10.61
N GLU A 811 -35.78 16.79 11.93
CA GLU A 811 -36.36 17.82 12.78
C GLU A 811 -35.48 19.07 12.85
N VAL A 812 -34.15 18.90 12.99
CA VAL A 812 -33.18 19.99 12.94
C VAL A 812 -33.31 20.80 11.65
N LEU A 813 -33.37 20.12 10.49
CA LEU A 813 -33.51 20.77 9.20
C LEU A 813 -34.86 21.49 9.07
N ALA A 814 -35.95 20.85 9.48
CA ALA A 814 -37.29 21.46 9.45
C ALA A 814 -37.39 22.73 10.30
N LEU A 815 -36.70 22.78 11.46
CA LEU A 815 -36.62 23.98 12.29
C LEU A 815 -35.74 25.07 11.67
N ALA A 816 -34.59 24.68 11.09
CA ALA A 816 -33.65 25.57 10.42
C ALA A 816 -34.27 26.26 9.19
N ASP A 817 -35.06 25.53 8.41
CA ASP A 817 -35.74 26.04 7.21
C ASP A 817 -37.07 26.76 7.54
N GLY A 818 -37.47 26.79 8.81
CA GLY A 818 -38.71 27.42 9.25
C GLY A 818 -39.99 26.65 8.89
N VAL A 819 -39.86 25.43 8.36
CA VAL A 819 -40.97 24.54 7.99
C VAL A 819 -41.72 24.04 9.24
N ARG A 820 -41.03 23.89 10.37
CA ARG A 820 -41.61 23.49 11.66
C ARG A 820 -41.53 24.64 12.66
N ALA A 821 -42.60 24.84 13.43
CA ALA A 821 -42.61 25.76 14.57
C ALA A 821 -41.89 25.12 15.78
N PRO A 822 -41.01 25.84 16.49
CA PRO A 822 -40.35 25.30 17.68
C PRO A 822 -41.29 25.27 18.88
N ASP A 823 -41.16 24.24 19.71
CA ASP A 823 -41.71 24.24 21.06
C ASP A 823 -41.02 25.33 21.92
N PRO A 824 -41.66 25.85 22.99
CA PRO A 824 -41.08 26.92 23.83
C PRO A 824 -39.68 26.62 24.34
N GLU A 825 -39.40 25.37 24.72
CA GLU A 825 -38.09 24.92 25.22
C GLU A 825 -37.01 24.88 24.13
N ARG A 826 -37.40 24.88 22.84
CA ARG A 826 -36.52 24.76 21.67
C ARG A 826 -36.47 26.04 20.84
N ALA A 827 -37.13 27.11 21.28
CA ALA A 827 -37.24 28.37 20.55
C ALA A 827 -35.88 29.02 20.25
N GLU A 828 -34.98 29.02 21.25
CA GLU A 828 -33.63 29.56 21.11
C GLU A 828 -32.78 28.73 20.13
N ALA A 829 -32.80 27.40 20.26
CA ALA A 829 -32.10 26.50 19.35
C ALA A 829 -32.57 26.68 17.90
N ALA A 830 -33.88 26.79 17.67
CA ALA A 830 -34.44 27.03 16.35
C ALA A 830 -34.04 28.39 15.77
N ALA A 831 -33.94 29.44 16.60
CA ALA A 831 -33.47 30.76 16.15
C ALA A 831 -32.01 30.71 15.67
N LEU A 832 -31.13 30.03 16.41
CA LEU A 832 -29.73 29.83 16.05
C LEU A 832 -29.58 29.01 14.75
N LEU A 833 -30.35 27.93 14.61
CA LEU A 833 -30.35 27.11 13.39
C LEU A 833 -30.76 27.92 12.15
N ARG A 834 -31.79 28.76 12.26
CA ARG A 834 -32.24 29.66 11.18
C ARG A 834 -31.21 30.73 10.82
N ALA A 835 -30.47 31.23 11.80
CA ALA A 835 -29.39 32.18 11.55
C ALA A 835 -28.23 31.52 10.79
N ALA A 836 -27.82 30.32 11.22
CA ALA A 836 -26.78 29.55 10.55
C ALA A 836 -27.15 29.16 9.11
N ALA A 837 -28.42 28.79 8.86
CA ALA A 837 -28.92 28.48 7.52
C ALA A 837 -28.82 29.67 6.57
N ARG A 838 -29.16 30.88 7.05
CA ARG A 838 -29.03 32.14 6.28
C ARG A 838 -27.59 32.45 5.92
N LEU A 839 -26.67 32.47 6.90
CA LEU A 839 -25.24 32.72 6.66
C LEU A 839 -24.63 31.76 5.63
N ARG A 840 -25.03 30.48 5.67
CA ARG A 840 -24.59 29.50 4.68
C ARG A 840 -25.10 29.82 3.27
N ALA A 841 -26.35 30.25 3.13
CA ALA A 841 -26.91 30.61 1.84
C ALA A 841 -26.19 31.82 1.24
N ASP A 842 -25.91 32.84 2.05
CA ASP A 842 -25.19 34.05 1.62
C ASP A 842 -23.77 33.73 1.14
N ALA A 843 -23.04 32.89 1.90
CA ALA A 843 -21.70 32.44 1.52
C ALA A 843 -21.66 31.65 0.21
N LEU A 844 -22.68 30.82 -0.06
CA LEU A 844 -22.79 30.05 -1.30
C LEU A 844 -23.18 30.91 -2.51
N ALA A 845 -23.91 32.00 -2.28
CA ALA A 845 -24.29 32.94 -3.33
C ALA A 845 -23.14 33.88 -3.75
N GLY A 846 -21.98 33.81 -3.08
CA GLY A 846 -20.84 34.68 -3.38
C GLY A 846 -21.04 36.13 -2.99
N ASN A 847 -22.06 36.43 -2.17
CA ASN A 847 -22.29 37.76 -1.61
C ASN A 847 -21.70 37.82 -0.19
N PRO A 848 -20.58 38.52 0.02
CA PRO A 848 -20.20 38.90 1.38
C PRO A 848 -21.15 40.00 1.82
N SER A 849 -22.15 39.65 2.64
CA SER A 849 -22.88 40.61 3.48
C SER A 849 -22.09 40.91 4.74
#